data_AF-W7Y2K4-F1
#
_entry.id   AF-W7Y2K4-F1
#
_cell.length_a   1.000
_cell.length_b   1.000
_cell.length_c   1.000
_cell.angle_alpha   90.00
_cell.angle_beta   90.00
_cell.angle_gamma   90.00
#
_symmetry.space_group_name_H-M   'P 1'
#
loop_
_entity.id
_entity.type
_entity.pdbx_description
1 polymer ?
#
loop_
_entity_poly.entity_id
_entity_poly.type
_entity_poly.pdbx_seq_one_letter_code
_entity_poly.pdbx_strand_id
1 'polypeptide(L)'
;MSKKLLIRDLTLRDGQQSLFATRMRQEQIDRVLPFYKDANFYAMEVWGGAVPDSVMRYLNENPWTRLQSIKKAVGDVSKLTALSRGRNLFGYTPYTNDIIDGFCKNAISSGLGIMRIFDALNDINNVKSTIKYVKEHGGIADCAVCYTIDPDYKTASTSQDEKSLPKPVFTDEYFVNKAKELEKLGADMITIKDMSGLIPPMRVTKLVSEFKKAVQVPVDFHTHCTPGYGLAAVLSAIIAGADVVDTNIWNFAGGPAAPAIELIYLFTKKLGIEMDVNMEAVAKINKELYNIRQELADVDAGKNYPNPFNPLTDTLPAEIEAEFDKAIKNAKEGDEQELVRSCHAIEAYFNFPKPNELVKNAQIPGGMYTNMVAQLKALKSEDILEDAMKLIPQVRLDAGLPPLVTPTSQIVGAQAVNCAMDTKKGSAMYTNVSNQFISLVKGEYGETPIPVDPDFREKICGHKDERPFDTSTYKMQPNPVLDEFGGVKLAENEEEVLLLELFPMVAKNYLKGVKKAAWEAKQANNPATKEASSEAPKAVKKVSGKKITVPMPGRILQYLVKPGDKVEKDQPIAILEAMKMENSITSNYAGYVNSLLVDEGETVAADTAIMDIVSEPVTPSATSTTPNETAKAAQKATRPAKSITVPMPGKVLQYLVKQGDKIEKDQPVAILEAMKMENSITSNYAGYVNSLIVEEGETVAADTAIMNVVDQPVSPATSTEKAAPKAAPKATGPTKAVTVPMPGKILDIQVKPGDQVNKGQVVVILEAMKMENSISSDFAGTVNEIFVEVGDTVAADTKVLDLVQG
;
A
#
# COMPACT_ATOMS: atom_id res chain seq x y z
N MET A 1 -4.72 -26.02 -41.24
CA MET A 1 -4.89 -26.00 -39.77
C MET A 1 -5.62 -24.72 -39.42
N SER A 2 -6.63 -24.77 -38.55
CA SER A 2 -7.30 -23.57 -38.00
C SER A 2 -6.25 -22.66 -37.36
N LYS A 3 -6.42 -21.34 -37.45
CA LYS A 3 -5.61 -20.40 -36.67
C LYS A 3 -6.03 -20.53 -35.21
N LYS A 4 -5.06 -20.65 -34.31
CA LYS A 4 -5.28 -20.81 -32.88
C LYS A 4 -4.80 -19.56 -32.16
N LEU A 5 -5.62 -19.06 -31.23
CA LEU A 5 -5.27 -17.95 -30.35
C LEU A 5 -5.17 -18.46 -28.91
N LEU A 6 -4.03 -18.19 -28.27
CA LEU A 6 -3.84 -18.50 -26.86
C LEU A 6 -4.33 -17.34 -26.01
N ILE A 7 -4.91 -17.65 -24.84
CA ILE A 7 -5.47 -16.64 -23.95
C ILE A 7 -4.77 -16.69 -22.60
N ARG A 8 -4.29 -15.53 -22.16
CA ARG A 8 -3.86 -15.31 -20.78
C ARG A 8 -4.99 -14.59 -20.03
N ASP A 9 -5.53 -15.24 -19.01
CA ASP A 9 -6.50 -14.59 -18.11
C ASP A 9 -5.77 -13.72 -17.08
N LEU A 10 -6.21 -12.48 -16.93
CA LEU A 10 -5.65 -11.51 -15.98
C LEU A 10 -6.53 -11.29 -14.75
N THR A 11 -7.67 -11.98 -14.64
CA THR A 11 -8.74 -11.65 -13.69
C THR A 11 -8.27 -11.66 -12.24
N LEU A 12 -7.50 -12.68 -11.85
CA LEU A 12 -7.00 -12.83 -10.47
C LEU A 12 -5.77 -11.97 -10.15
N ARG A 13 -5.21 -11.21 -11.10
CA ARG A 13 -4.08 -10.28 -10.88
C ARG A 13 -4.41 -8.89 -11.41
N ASP A 14 -4.25 -8.64 -12.70
CA ASP A 14 -4.37 -7.29 -13.25
C ASP A 14 -5.81 -6.76 -13.26
N GLY A 15 -6.80 -7.64 -13.44
CA GLY A 15 -8.22 -7.28 -13.36
C GLY A 15 -8.57 -6.72 -11.98
N GLN A 16 -8.24 -7.47 -10.92
CA GLN A 16 -8.45 -6.98 -9.57
C GLN A 16 -7.56 -5.79 -9.17
N GLN A 17 -6.35 -5.71 -9.72
CA GLN A 17 -5.46 -4.59 -9.45
C GLN A 17 -6.02 -3.29 -10.05
N SER A 18 -6.58 -3.38 -11.25
CA SER A 18 -7.12 -2.24 -12.00
C SER A 18 -8.47 -1.75 -11.47
N LEU A 19 -9.37 -2.68 -11.11
CA LEU A 19 -10.74 -2.34 -10.71
C LEU A 19 -10.95 -2.27 -9.20
N PHE A 20 -10.25 -3.10 -8.42
CA PHE A 20 -10.55 -3.32 -6.99
C PHE A 20 -9.34 -3.06 -6.08
N ALA A 21 -8.38 -2.25 -6.55
CA ALA A 21 -7.17 -1.90 -5.83
C ALA A 21 -6.39 -3.11 -5.27
N THR A 22 -6.48 -4.28 -5.90
CA THR A 22 -5.84 -5.53 -5.43
C THR A 22 -6.35 -6.01 -4.06
N ARG A 23 -7.66 -5.87 -3.80
CA ARG A 23 -8.29 -6.21 -2.51
C ARG A 23 -9.05 -7.54 -2.48
N MET A 24 -8.92 -8.36 -3.52
CA MET A 24 -9.54 -9.69 -3.52
C MET A 24 -8.84 -10.60 -2.50
N ARG A 25 -9.61 -11.12 -1.54
CA ARG A 25 -9.14 -12.02 -0.45
C ARG A 25 -8.96 -13.45 -0.92
N GLN A 26 -8.18 -14.24 -0.19
CA GLN A 26 -7.95 -15.66 -0.52
C GLN A 26 -9.27 -16.44 -0.57
N GLU A 27 -10.17 -16.24 0.40
CA GLU A 27 -11.48 -16.90 0.46
C GLU A 27 -12.32 -16.62 -0.80
N GLN A 28 -12.20 -15.41 -1.35
CA GLN A 28 -12.92 -15.03 -2.57
C GLN A 28 -12.31 -15.73 -3.79
N ILE A 29 -10.99 -15.84 -3.86
CA ILE A 29 -10.27 -16.59 -4.91
C ILE A 29 -10.67 -18.07 -4.85
N ASP A 30 -10.70 -18.67 -3.67
CA ASP A 30 -11.00 -20.09 -3.49
C ASP A 30 -12.37 -20.51 -4.05
N ARG A 31 -13.35 -19.60 -4.10
CA ARG A 31 -14.67 -19.86 -4.69
C ARG A 31 -14.65 -20.05 -6.21
N VAL A 32 -13.71 -19.43 -6.91
CA VAL A 32 -13.61 -19.51 -8.38
C VAL A 32 -12.63 -20.59 -8.85
N LEU A 33 -11.64 -20.96 -8.03
CA LEU A 33 -10.60 -21.93 -8.40
C LEU A 33 -11.11 -23.29 -8.92
N PRO A 34 -12.19 -23.90 -8.37
CA PRO A 34 -12.71 -25.17 -8.89
C PRO A 34 -13.10 -25.12 -10.37
N PHE A 35 -13.54 -23.96 -10.86
CA PHE A 35 -13.94 -23.78 -12.26
C PHE A 35 -12.77 -23.41 -13.17
N TYR A 36 -11.73 -22.77 -12.63
CA TYR A 36 -10.54 -22.39 -13.41
C TYR A 36 -9.79 -23.58 -13.99
N LYS A 37 -9.78 -24.71 -13.28
CA LYS A 37 -9.21 -25.96 -13.80
C LYS A 37 -9.91 -26.42 -15.09
N ASP A 38 -11.23 -26.28 -15.15
CA ASP A 38 -12.03 -26.68 -16.31
C ASP A 38 -11.97 -25.66 -17.45
N ALA A 39 -11.68 -24.38 -17.14
CA ALA A 39 -11.62 -23.29 -18.10
C ALA A 39 -10.46 -23.40 -19.11
N ASN A 40 -9.36 -24.08 -18.72
CA ASN A 40 -8.26 -24.43 -19.62
C ASN A 40 -7.62 -23.23 -20.35
N PHE A 41 -7.37 -22.13 -19.63
CA PHE A 41 -6.59 -21.03 -20.16
C PHE A 41 -5.16 -21.47 -20.50
N TYR A 42 -4.54 -20.86 -21.51
CA TYR A 42 -3.10 -21.09 -21.77
C TYR A 42 -2.26 -20.69 -20.56
N ALA A 43 -2.59 -19.53 -19.99
CA ALA A 43 -1.95 -19.01 -18.79
C ALA A 43 -2.95 -18.22 -17.93
N MET A 44 -2.69 -18.17 -16.64
CA MET A 44 -3.42 -17.36 -15.67
C MET A 44 -2.41 -16.46 -14.98
N GLU A 45 -2.54 -15.16 -15.15
CA GLU A 45 -1.75 -14.22 -14.37
C GLU A 45 -2.40 -14.00 -13.01
N VAL A 46 -1.71 -14.44 -11.95
CA VAL A 46 -2.27 -14.57 -10.59
C VAL A 46 -1.38 -13.93 -9.53
N TRP A 47 -0.17 -13.50 -9.91
CA TRP A 47 0.84 -13.06 -8.95
C TRP A 47 1.74 -11.93 -9.50
N GLY A 48 2.61 -11.41 -8.65
CA GLY A 48 3.40 -10.22 -8.97
C GLY A 48 2.56 -8.95 -9.08
N GLY A 49 3.09 -7.92 -9.73
CA GLY A 49 2.52 -6.57 -9.69
C GLY A 49 2.37 -6.09 -8.24
N ALA A 50 1.18 -5.59 -7.88
CA ALA A 50 0.89 -5.13 -6.51
C ALA A 50 0.43 -6.25 -5.55
N VAL A 51 0.25 -7.49 -6.02
CA VAL A 51 -0.31 -8.57 -5.20
C VAL A 51 0.55 -8.83 -3.95
N PRO A 52 1.88 -9.01 -4.02
CA PRO A 52 2.65 -9.35 -2.83
C PRO A 52 2.58 -8.29 -1.71
N ASP A 53 2.65 -7.00 -2.04
CA ASP A 53 2.49 -5.89 -1.08
C ASP A 53 1.05 -5.82 -0.55
N SER A 54 0.07 -5.79 -1.45
CA SER A 54 -1.32 -5.49 -1.11
C SER A 54 -1.93 -6.53 -0.17
N VAL A 55 -1.67 -7.82 -0.42
CA VAL A 55 -2.29 -8.89 0.37
C VAL A 55 -1.74 -8.94 1.80
N MET A 56 -0.45 -8.67 1.97
CA MET A 56 0.13 -8.53 3.31
C MET A 56 -0.41 -7.28 4.01
N ARG A 57 -0.33 -6.13 3.33
CA ARG A 57 -0.62 -4.82 3.91
C ARG A 57 -2.09 -4.65 4.31
N TYR A 58 -3.01 -5.12 3.47
CA TYR A 58 -4.43 -4.80 3.62
C TYR A 58 -5.30 -6.01 3.97
N LEU A 59 -4.85 -7.21 3.63
CA LEU A 59 -5.63 -8.43 3.85
C LEU A 59 -5.04 -9.30 4.96
N ASN A 60 -3.81 -9.00 5.41
CA ASN A 60 -3.06 -9.79 6.37
C ASN A 60 -2.88 -11.25 5.91
N GLU A 61 -2.63 -11.45 4.61
CA GLU A 61 -2.49 -12.75 3.96
C GLU A 61 -1.06 -12.97 3.41
N ASN A 62 -0.63 -14.23 3.33
CA ASN A 62 0.69 -14.58 2.80
C ASN A 62 0.65 -14.71 1.26
N PRO A 63 1.44 -13.92 0.51
CA PRO A 63 1.45 -13.98 -0.95
C PRO A 63 2.02 -15.27 -1.53
N TRP A 64 2.95 -15.94 -0.84
CA TRP A 64 3.50 -17.23 -1.27
C TRP A 64 2.46 -18.34 -1.15
N THR A 65 1.76 -18.38 -0.01
CA THR A 65 0.66 -19.33 0.21
C THR A 65 -0.45 -19.15 -0.81
N ARG A 66 -0.75 -17.91 -1.23
CA ARG A 66 -1.71 -17.64 -2.31
C ARG A 66 -1.29 -18.24 -3.64
N LEU A 67 -0.03 -18.09 -4.05
CA LEU A 67 0.47 -18.72 -5.28
C LEU A 67 0.38 -20.25 -5.20
N GLN A 68 0.79 -20.82 -4.08
CA GLN A 68 0.79 -22.27 -3.84
C GLN A 68 -0.64 -22.84 -3.79
N SER A 69 -1.62 -22.13 -3.22
CA SER A 69 -3.01 -22.57 -3.16
C SER A 69 -3.66 -22.59 -4.54
N ILE A 70 -3.41 -21.56 -5.35
CA ILE A 70 -3.86 -21.50 -6.75
C ILE A 70 -3.23 -22.64 -7.54
N LYS A 71 -1.92 -22.87 -7.40
CA LYS A 71 -1.23 -24.00 -8.06
C LYS A 71 -1.85 -25.33 -7.68
N LYS A 72 -2.13 -25.55 -6.39
CA LYS A 72 -2.73 -26.78 -5.88
C LYS A 72 -4.12 -27.04 -6.48
N ALA A 73 -4.93 -25.99 -6.65
CA ALA A 73 -6.28 -26.12 -7.17
C ALA A 73 -6.32 -26.31 -8.70
N VAL A 74 -5.54 -25.52 -9.44
CA VAL A 74 -5.54 -25.51 -10.90
C VAL A 74 -4.68 -26.64 -11.48
N GLY A 75 -3.55 -26.97 -10.85
CA GLY A 75 -2.60 -27.96 -11.34
C GLY A 75 -1.75 -27.44 -12.51
N ASP A 76 -1.56 -28.25 -13.54
CA ASP A 76 -0.73 -27.96 -14.72
C ASP A 76 -1.53 -27.60 -15.98
N VAL A 77 -2.86 -27.53 -15.89
CA VAL A 77 -3.73 -27.22 -17.05
C VAL A 77 -3.50 -25.80 -17.58
N SER A 78 -3.17 -24.86 -16.69
CA SER A 78 -2.84 -23.48 -17.03
C SER A 78 -1.51 -23.10 -16.41
N LYS A 79 -0.66 -22.40 -17.16
CA LYS A 79 0.60 -21.87 -16.62
C LYS A 79 0.30 -20.69 -15.72
N LEU A 80 0.75 -20.73 -14.47
CA LEU A 80 0.63 -19.58 -13.58
C LEU A 80 1.67 -18.53 -13.97
N THR A 81 1.23 -17.29 -14.09
CA THR A 81 2.04 -16.16 -14.52
C THR A 81 2.12 -15.10 -13.43
N ALA A 82 3.30 -14.47 -13.34
CA ALA A 82 3.53 -13.31 -12.51
C ALA A 82 4.13 -12.17 -13.34
N LEU A 83 3.75 -10.93 -12.99
CA LEU A 83 4.40 -9.73 -13.52
C LEU A 83 5.51 -9.29 -12.56
N SER A 84 6.75 -9.23 -13.02
CA SER A 84 7.89 -8.72 -12.25
C SER A 84 8.65 -7.67 -13.06
N ARG A 85 9.19 -6.67 -12.36
CA ARG A 85 10.28 -5.88 -12.95
C ARG A 85 11.52 -6.75 -13.08
N GLY A 86 12.46 -6.36 -13.95
CA GLY A 86 13.77 -6.98 -14.10
C GLY A 86 14.58 -6.91 -12.80
N ARG A 87 15.60 -6.05 -12.77
CA ARG A 87 16.56 -5.97 -11.66
C ARG A 87 15.93 -5.49 -10.34
N ASN A 88 14.84 -4.73 -10.42
CA ASN A 88 14.22 -4.11 -9.25
C ASN A 88 13.05 -4.93 -8.69
N LEU A 89 12.67 -6.08 -9.27
CA LEU A 89 11.56 -6.93 -8.82
C LEU A 89 10.31 -6.11 -8.37
N PHE A 90 10.12 -5.95 -7.06
CA PHE A 90 9.07 -5.12 -6.46
C PHE A 90 9.56 -3.92 -5.62
N GLY A 91 10.88 -3.67 -5.55
CA GLY A 91 11.48 -2.55 -4.82
C GLY A 91 11.66 -1.26 -5.62
N TYR A 92 12.16 -0.21 -4.95
CA TYR A 92 12.56 1.06 -5.61
C TYR A 92 14.06 1.12 -5.92
N THR A 93 14.87 0.23 -5.35
CA THR A 93 16.30 0.11 -5.63
C THR A 93 16.61 -1.20 -6.38
N PRO A 94 17.65 -1.24 -7.23
CA PRO A 94 18.08 -2.47 -7.88
C PRO A 94 18.62 -3.51 -6.88
N TYR A 95 18.27 -4.78 -7.09
CA TYR A 95 18.71 -5.88 -6.23
C TYR A 95 20.00 -6.55 -6.74
N THR A 96 20.67 -7.26 -5.82
CA THR A 96 21.80 -8.14 -6.14
C THR A 96 21.32 -9.39 -6.89
N ASN A 97 22.23 -10.07 -7.57
CA ASN A 97 21.92 -11.31 -8.26
C ASN A 97 21.39 -12.41 -7.32
N ASP A 98 21.88 -12.47 -6.07
CA ASP A 98 21.46 -13.50 -5.11
C ASP A 98 19.99 -13.34 -4.71
N ILE A 99 19.50 -12.10 -4.60
CA ILE A 99 18.10 -11.81 -4.30
C ILE A 99 17.21 -12.15 -5.50
N ILE A 100 17.67 -11.81 -6.72
CA ILE A 100 16.93 -12.13 -7.95
C ILE A 100 16.85 -13.65 -8.12
N ASP A 101 17.96 -14.37 -7.92
CA ASP A 101 18.02 -15.82 -7.96
C ASP A 101 17.08 -16.45 -6.93
N GLY A 102 17.22 -16.07 -5.66
CA GLY A 102 16.36 -16.53 -4.57
C GLY A 102 14.88 -16.28 -4.85
N PHE A 103 14.52 -15.11 -5.37
CA PHE A 103 13.14 -14.81 -5.76
C PHE A 103 12.65 -15.71 -6.90
N CYS A 104 13.40 -15.83 -7.99
CA CYS A 104 13.03 -16.67 -9.14
C CYS A 104 12.86 -18.14 -8.74
N LYS A 105 13.81 -18.67 -7.95
CA LYS A 105 13.79 -20.02 -7.40
C LYS A 105 12.50 -20.27 -6.60
N ASN A 106 12.21 -19.40 -5.61
CA ASN A 106 11.06 -19.59 -4.72
C ASN A 106 9.72 -19.39 -5.44
N ALA A 107 9.66 -18.47 -6.42
CA ALA A 107 8.48 -18.27 -7.25
C ALA A 107 8.17 -19.53 -8.08
N ILE A 108 9.16 -20.10 -8.76
CA ILE A 108 8.98 -21.28 -9.61
C ILE A 108 8.68 -22.52 -8.75
N SER A 109 9.38 -22.72 -7.62
CA SER A 109 9.09 -23.83 -6.71
C SER A 109 7.70 -23.73 -6.08
N SER A 110 7.15 -22.52 -5.92
CA SER A 110 5.78 -22.28 -5.47
C SER A 110 4.72 -22.55 -6.54
N GLY A 111 5.11 -22.86 -7.78
CA GLY A 111 4.20 -23.25 -8.86
C GLY A 111 4.11 -22.27 -10.03
N LEU A 112 4.93 -21.21 -10.05
CA LEU A 112 4.97 -20.28 -11.16
C LEU A 112 5.53 -20.95 -12.43
N GLY A 113 4.84 -20.79 -13.56
CA GLY A 113 5.27 -21.31 -14.86
C GLY A 113 5.85 -20.25 -15.80
N ILE A 114 5.31 -19.02 -15.75
CA ILE A 114 5.77 -17.90 -16.59
C ILE A 114 6.10 -16.71 -15.69
N MET A 115 7.29 -16.14 -15.88
CA MET A 115 7.61 -14.82 -15.35
C MET A 115 7.53 -13.82 -16.50
N ARG A 116 6.57 -12.90 -16.45
CA ARG A 116 6.53 -11.73 -17.34
C ARG A 116 7.45 -10.66 -16.78
N ILE A 117 8.58 -10.43 -17.46
CA ILE A 117 9.68 -9.57 -17.04
C ILE A 117 9.63 -8.28 -17.86
N PHE A 118 9.54 -7.12 -17.21
CA PHE A 118 9.64 -5.82 -17.89
C PHE A 118 10.66 -4.92 -17.19
N ASP A 119 11.14 -3.90 -17.89
CA ASP A 119 11.92 -2.83 -17.30
C ASP A 119 11.20 -1.49 -17.47
N ALA A 120 11.21 -0.64 -16.45
CA ALA A 120 10.47 0.61 -16.46
C ALA A 120 11.08 1.69 -17.36
N LEU A 121 12.31 1.48 -17.84
CA LEU A 121 13.04 2.33 -18.78
C LEU A 121 13.16 1.69 -20.17
N ASN A 122 12.68 0.45 -20.35
CA ASN A 122 13.04 -0.44 -21.46
C ASN A 122 14.58 -0.64 -21.59
N ASP A 123 15.30 -0.59 -20.48
CA ASP A 123 16.70 -0.95 -20.40
C ASP A 123 16.84 -2.48 -20.39
N ILE A 124 17.42 -3.00 -21.46
CA ILE A 124 17.60 -4.43 -21.68
C ILE A 124 18.63 -5.03 -20.72
N ASN A 125 19.54 -4.22 -20.18
CA ASN A 125 20.50 -4.70 -19.18
C ASN A 125 19.82 -5.11 -17.88
N ASN A 126 18.75 -4.41 -17.50
CA ASN A 126 18.04 -4.65 -16.25
C ASN A 126 17.26 -5.96 -16.22
N VAL A 127 16.97 -6.59 -17.37
CA VAL A 127 16.22 -7.86 -17.40
C VAL A 127 17.12 -9.10 -17.44
N LYS A 128 18.42 -8.94 -17.73
CA LYS A 128 19.38 -10.04 -17.96
C LYS A 128 19.38 -11.08 -16.84
N SER A 129 19.56 -10.64 -15.60
CA SER A 129 19.65 -11.55 -14.45
C SER A 129 18.34 -12.31 -14.23
N THR A 130 17.21 -11.63 -14.34
CA THR A 130 15.89 -12.25 -14.16
C THR A 130 15.61 -13.28 -15.25
N ILE A 131 15.93 -12.98 -16.52
CA ILE A 131 15.82 -13.96 -17.63
C ILE A 131 16.66 -15.20 -17.32
N LYS A 132 17.93 -15.00 -16.93
CA LYS A 132 18.84 -16.11 -16.60
C LYS A 132 18.24 -17.01 -15.52
N TYR A 133 17.87 -16.45 -14.37
CA TYR A 133 17.44 -17.26 -13.22
C TYR A 133 16.05 -17.87 -13.39
N VAL A 134 15.13 -17.20 -14.09
CA VAL A 134 13.84 -17.82 -14.45
C VAL A 134 14.08 -19.11 -15.26
N LYS A 135 14.97 -19.06 -16.26
CA LYS A 135 15.28 -20.22 -17.08
C LYS A 135 16.06 -21.29 -16.33
N GLU A 136 17.01 -20.88 -15.48
CA GLU A 136 17.82 -21.79 -14.65
C GLU A 136 16.95 -22.67 -13.75
N HIS A 137 15.85 -22.10 -13.22
CA HIS A 137 14.88 -22.82 -12.38
C HIS A 137 13.74 -23.47 -13.18
N GLY A 138 13.79 -23.45 -14.51
CA GLY A 138 12.83 -24.16 -15.37
C GLY A 138 11.54 -23.39 -15.72
N GLY A 139 11.49 -22.09 -15.44
CA GLY A 139 10.39 -21.21 -15.84
C GLY A 139 10.53 -20.67 -17.27
N ILE A 140 9.44 -20.09 -17.78
CA ILE A 140 9.40 -19.41 -19.08
C ILE A 140 9.63 -17.91 -18.87
N ALA A 141 10.61 -17.34 -19.59
CA ALA A 141 10.90 -15.91 -19.58
C ALA A 141 10.10 -15.17 -20.65
N ASP A 142 8.96 -14.58 -20.26
CA ASP A 142 8.17 -13.69 -21.12
C ASP A 142 8.65 -12.25 -20.95
N CYS A 143 9.36 -11.71 -21.94
CA CYS A 143 9.96 -10.38 -21.83
C CYS A 143 9.08 -9.31 -22.47
N ALA A 144 8.70 -8.31 -21.68
CA ALA A 144 7.77 -7.28 -22.09
C ALA A 144 8.50 -6.01 -22.54
N VAL A 145 8.14 -5.52 -23.73
CA VAL A 145 8.52 -4.19 -24.21
C VAL A 145 7.40 -3.22 -23.80
N CYS A 146 7.69 -2.29 -22.90
CA CYS A 146 6.70 -1.30 -22.48
C CYS A 146 6.46 -0.29 -23.61
N TYR A 147 5.22 -0.23 -24.10
CA TYR A 147 4.83 0.74 -25.11
C TYR A 147 4.63 2.12 -24.49
N THR A 148 5.10 3.14 -25.18
CA THR A 148 4.84 4.54 -24.85
C THR A 148 4.96 5.39 -26.11
N ILE A 149 4.65 6.68 -26.00
CA ILE A 149 4.75 7.62 -27.12
C ILE A 149 5.59 8.83 -26.72
N ASP A 150 6.10 9.53 -27.73
CA ASP A 150 6.76 10.82 -27.55
C ASP A 150 5.72 11.86 -27.09
N PRO A 151 6.06 12.73 -26.14
CA PRO A 151 5.24 13.90 -25.85
C PRO A 151 5.28 14.86 -27.05
N ASP A 152 4.34 15.81 -27.08
CA ASP A 152 4.51 16.95 -27.97
C ASP A 152 5.67 17.82 -27.49
N TYR A 153 6.83 17.66 -28.12
CA TYR A 153 8.06 18.36 -27.76
C TYR A 153 7.93 19.88 -27.78
N LYS A 154 6.99 20.46 -28.55
CA LYS A 154 6.79 21.91 -28.60
C LYS A 154 6.16 22.46 -27.33
N THR A 155 5.32 21.65 -26.68
CA THR A 155 4.63 22.02 -25.43
C THR A 155 5.36 21.47 -24.20
N ALA A 156 6.12 20.39 -24.38
CA ALA A 156 6.85 19.71 -23.31
C ALA A 156 8.31 20.15 -23.15
N SER A 157 8.81 21.12 -23.94
CA SER A 157 10.17 21.66 -23.82
C SER A 157 10.13 23.12 -23.42
N THR A 158 11.07 23.54 -22.58
CA THR A 158 11.31 24.95 -22.26
C THR A 158 12.06 25.68 -23.37
N SER A 159 12.67 24.95 -24.32
CA SER A 159 13.38 25.54 -25.45
C SER A 159 12.43 25.96 -26.56
N GLN A 160 12.55 27.21 -27.01
CA GLN A 160 11.80 27.74 -28.16
C GLN A 160 12.49 27.48 -29.51
N ASP A 161 13.70 26.92 -29.52
CA ASP A 161 14.41 26.59 -30.76
C ASP A 161 14.02 25.18 -31.24
N GLU A 162 13.24 25.10 -32.33
CA GLU A 162 12.81 23.83 -32.93
C GLU A 162 13.99 22.91 -33.30
N LYS A 163 15.18 23.45 -33.57
CA LYS A 163 16.37 22.63 -33.88
C LYS A 163 16.97 21.91 -32.67
N SER A 164 16.61 22.35 -31.46
CA SER A 164 17.05 21.76 -30.19
C SER A 164 16.10 20.69 -29.66
N LEU A 165 14.91 20.54 -30.27
CA LEU A 165 13.93 19.55 -29.83
C LEU A 165 14.43 18.12 -30.14
N PRO A 166 14.16 17.13 -29.27
CA PRO A 166 14.52 15.75 -29.52
C PRO A 166 13.88 15.21 -30.80
N LYS A 167 14.57 14.28 -31.47
CA LYS A 167 13.96 13.47 -32.52
C LYS A 167 12.98 12.47 -31.90
N PRO A 168 11.94 12.03 -32.63
CA PRO A 168 11.05 10.97 -32.16
C PRO A 168 11.83 9.73 -31.75
N VAL A 169 11.62 9.27 -30.52
CA VAL A 169 12.33 8.15 -29.89
C VAL A 169 11.52 6.87 -30.06
N PHE A 170 10.21 6.91 -29.80
CA PHE A 170 9.35 5.74 -29.72
C PHE A 170 8.76 5.35 -31.07
N THR A 171 9.65 5.12 -32.03
CA THR A 171 9.33 4.63 -33.37
C THR A 171 9.03 3.13 -33.36
N ASP A 172 8.43 2.62 -34.44
CA ASP A 172 8.21 1.17 -34.55
C ASP A 172 9.53 0.39 -34.60
N GLU A 173 10.58 0.98 -35.22
CA GLU A 173 11.93 0.44 -35.22
C GLU A 173 12.51 0.31 -33.81
N TYR A 174 12.29 1.30 -32.93
CA TYR A 174 12.70 1.22 -31.53
C TYR A 174 12.11 -0.02 -30.84
N PHE A 175 10.80 -0.22 -30.94
CA PHE A 175 10.12 -1.34 -30.30
C PHE A 175 10.56 -2.70 -30.87
N VAL A 176 10.69 -2.79 -32.20
CA VAL A 176 11.15 -4.00 -32.89
C VAL A 176 12.60 -4.34 -32.52
N ASN A 177 13.47 -3.35 -32.40
CA ASN A 177 14.86 -3.58 -31.98
C ASN A 177 14.94 -4.06 -30.53
N LYS A 178 14.13 -3.49 -29.62
CA LYS A 178 14.03 -3.99 -28.24
C LYS A 178 13.59 -5.45 -28.18
N ALA A 179 12.61 -5.85 -29.01
CA ALA A 179 12.19 -7.25 -29.09
C ALA A 179 13.32 -8.19 -29.53
N LYS A 180 14.11 -7.80 -30.55
CA LYS A 180 15.28 -8.58 -31.02
C LYS A 180 16.36 -8.69 -29.95
N GLU A 181 16.62 -7.60 -29.21
CA GLU A 181 17.59 -7.59 -28.12
C GLU A 181 17.17 -8.54 -26.99
N LEU A 182 15.89 -8.54 -26.62
CA LEU A 182 15.32 -9.46 -25.62
C LEU A 182 15.38 -10.93 -26.06
N GLU A 183 15.04 -11.24 -27.30
CA GLU A 183 15.16 -12.60 -27.85
C GLU A 183 16.62 -13.07 -27.81
N LYS A 184 17.56 -12.20 -28.19
CA LYS A 184 19.01 -12.49 -28.10
C LYS A 184 19.48 -12.76 -26.68
N LEU A 185 18.85 -12.16 -25.66
CA LEU A 185 19.12 -12.46 -24.25
C LEU A 185 18.50 -13.77 -23.75
N GLY A 186 17.65 -14.41 -24.55
CA GLY A 186 17.03 -15.69 -24.23
C GLY A 186 15.58 -15.59 -23.76
N ALA A 187 14.85 -14.53 -24.11
CA ALA A 187 13.40 -14.52 -23.95
C ALA A 187 12.75 -15.72 -24.66
N ASP A 188 11.77 -16.36 -24.02
CA ASP A 188 10.99 -17.47 -24.58
C ASP A 188 9.67 -16.98 -25.22
N MET A 189 9.29 -15.74 -24.93
CA MET A 189 8.11 -15.03 -25.43
C MET A 189 8.38 -13.53 -25.34
N ILE A 190 7.82 -12.74 -26.26
CA ILE A 190 7.86 -11.27 -26.21
C ILE A 190 6.45 -10.72 -26.04
N THR A 191 6.24 -9.92 -25.00
CA THR A 191 4.98 -9.19 -24.80
C THR A 191 5.12 -7.73 -25.27
N ILE A 192 4.19 -7.25 -26.10
CA ILE A 192 3.97 -5.80 -26.26
C ILE A 192 3.09 -5.34 -25.10
N LYS A 193 3.66 -4.57 -24.17
CA LYS A 193 2.97 -4.15 -22.94
C LYS A 193 2.49 -2.70 -23.03
N ASP A 194 1.23 -2.51 -23.37
CA ASP A 194 0.56 -1.21 -23.37
C ASP A 194 -0.16 -0.95 -22.04
N MET A 195 0.61 -0.57 -21.01
CA MET A 195 0.09 -0.35 -19.66
C MET A 195 -0.94 0.78 -19.54
N SER A 196 -1.02 1.67 -20.54
CA SER A 196 -1.91 2.83 -20.51
C SER A 196 -3.07 2.71 -21.50
N GLY A 197 -3.09 1.71 -22.39
CA GLY A 197 -4.11 1.57 -23.43
C GLY A 197 -3.97 2.56 -24.59
N LEU A 198 -2.74 3.02 -24.86
CA LEU A 198 -2.45 4.14 -25.76
C LEU A 198 -2.09 3.71 -27.19
N ILE A 199 -1.91 2.42 -27.50
CA ILE A 199 -1.59 2.02 -28.87
C ILE A 199 -2.85 2.15 -29.75
N PRO A 200 -2.85 3.01 -30.78
CA PRO A 200 -3.96 3.06 -31.73
C PRO A 200 -4.10 1.73 -32.49
N PRO A 201 -5.33 1.26 -32.76
CA PRO A 201 -5.54 -0.06 -33.36
C PRO A 201 -4.78 -0.32 -34.66
N MET A 202 -4.56 0.69 -35.52
CA MET A 202 -3.81 0.48 -36.76
C MET A 202 -2.30 0.37 -36.53
N ARG A 203 -1.79 1.07 -35.51
CA ARG A 203 -0.40 0.90 -35.09
C ARG A 203 -0.17 -0.48 -34.49
N VAL A 204 -1.16 -1.04 -33.77
CA VAL A 204 -1.10 -2.44 -33.30
C VAL A 204 -0.91 -3.40 -34.47
N THR A 205 -1.72 -3.28 -35.53
CA THR A 205 -1.63 -4.15 -36.71
C THR A 205 -0.23 -4.14 -37.30
N LYS A 206 0.38 -2.96 -37.41
CA LYS A 206 1.74 -2.80 -37.92
C LYS A 206 2.78 -3.41 -36.96
N LEU A 207 2.76 -3.01 -35.69
CA LEU A 207 3.75 -3.45 -34.69
C LEU A 207 3.73 -4.96 -34.49
N VAL A 208 2.57 -5.58 -34.31
CA VAL A 208 2.45 -7.04 -34.14
C VAL A 208 3.01 -7.75 -35.38
N SER A 209 2.67 -7.27 -36.58
CA SER A 209 3.19 -7.84 -37.83
C SER A 209 4.71 -7.72 -37.95
N GLU A 210 5.29 -6.60 -37.49
CA GLU A 210 6.74 -6.38 -37.51
C GLU A 210 7.46 -7.22 -36.45
N PHE A 211 6.89 -7.36 -35.24
CA PHE A 211 7.41 -8.25 -34.20
C PHE A 211 7.44 -9.70 -34.69
N LYS A 212 6.34 -10.19 -35.24
CA LYS A 212 6.24 -11.56 -35.80
C LYS A 212 7.22 -11.83 -36.95
N LYS A 213 7.71 -10.81 -37.64
CA LYS A 213 8.77 -10.93 -38.66
C LYS A 213 10.17 -10.85 -38.06
N ALA A 214 10.32 -10.15 -36.94
CA ALA A 214 11.59 -9.80 -36.33
C ALA A 214 12.09 -10.84 -35.32
N VAL A 215 11.18 -11.53 -34.62
CA VAL A 215 11.49 -12.54 -33.62
C VAL A 215 10.79 -13.87 -33.95
N GLN A 216 11.39 -14.97 -33.51
CA GLN A 216 10.91 -16.34 -33.73
C GLN A 216 10.06 -16.86 -32.56
N VAL A 217 10.25 -16.29 -31.38
CA VAL A 217 9.44 -16.61 -30.19
C VAL A 217 8.01 -16.06 -30.30
N PRO A 218 7.03 -16.64 -29.57
CA PRO A 218 5.66 -16.15 -29.56
C PRO A 218 5.56 -14.67 -29.15
N VAL A 219 4.63 -13.96 -29.78
CA VAL A 219 4.30 -12.57 -29.49
C VAL A 219 2.96 -12.49 -28.77
N ASP A 220 3.00 -11.88 -27.59
CA ASP A 220 1.85 -11.60 -26.74
C ASP A 220 1.48 -10.12 -26.80
N PHE A 221 0.19 -9.80 -26.69
CA PHE A 221 -0.32 -8.45 -26.70
C PHE A 221 -1.14 -8.16 -25.43
N HIS A 222 -0.67 -7.17 -24.68
CA HIS A 222 -1.28 -6.72 -23.44
C HIS A 222 -1.68 -5.24 -23.54
N THR A 223 -2.92 -4.91 -23.19
CA THR A 223 -3.43 -3.53 -23.18
C THR A 223 -4.53 -3.32 -22.14
N HIS A 224 -4.94 -2.07 -21.94
CA HIS A 224 -6.05 -1.65 -21.07
C HIS A 224 -7.09 -0.86 -21.87
N CYS A 225 -8.34 -0.86 -21.42
CA CYS A 225 -9.44 -0.18 -22.14
C CYS A 225 -9.59 1.32 -21.82
N THR A 226 -8.75 1.90 -20.95
CA THR A 226 -9.05 3.22 -20.34
C THR A 226 -9.18 4.35 -21.35
N PRO A 227 -8.28 4.47 -22.35
CA PRO A 227 -8.38 5.51 -23.38
C PRO A 227 -9.40 5.20 -24.48
N GLY A 228 -10.07 4.04 -24.41
CA GLY A 228 -11.05 3.60 -25.41
C GLY A 228 -10.47 2.82 -26.59
N TYR A 229 -9.18 2.50 -26.62
CA TYR A 229 -8.62 1.67 -27.71
C TYR A 229 -8.64 0.18 -27.43
N GLY A 230 -8.73 -0.25 -26.16
CA GLY A 230 -8.45 -1.63 -25.74
C GLY A 230 -9.11 -2.72 -26.58
N LEU A 231 -10.44 -2.70 -26.75
CA LEU A 231 -11.15 -3.74 -27.52
C LEU A 231 -10.73 -3.76 -28.99
N ALA A 232 -10.65 -2.59 -29.63
CA ALA A 232 -10.21 -2.44 -31.01
C ALA A 232 -8.75 -2.85 -31.20
N ALA A 233 -7.88 -2.51 -30.23
CA ALA A 233 -6.46 -2.86 -30.22
C ALA A 233 -6.26 -4.38 -30.14
N VAL A 234 -6.98 -5.08 -29.26
CA VAL A 234 -6.91 -6.55 -29.20
C VAL A 234 -7.45 -7.19 -30.47
N LEU A 235 -8.55 -6.68 -31.05
CA LEU A 235 -9.04 -7.18 -32.34
C LEU A 235 -7.99 -7.02 -33.46
N SER A 236 -7.34 -5.86 -33.53
CA SER A 236 -6.23 -5.61 -34.45
C SER A 236 -5.05 -6.57 -34.23
N ALA A 237 -4.67 -6.82 -32.98
CA ALA A 237 -3.60 -7.77 -32.64
C ALA A 237 -3.93 -9.19 -33.12
N ILE A 238 -5.17 -9.64 -32.92
CA ILE A 238 -5.65 -10.96 -33.39
C ILE A 238 -5.59 -11.05 -34.91
N ILE A 239 -6.06 -10.02 -35.63
CA ILE A 239 -6.04 -9.98 -37.09
C ILE A 239 -4.61 -9.96 -37.63
N ALA A 240 -3.69 -9.26 -36.96
CA ALA A 240 -2.28 -9.20 -37.28
C ALA A 240 -1.50 -10.50 -36.95
N GLY A 241 -2.11 -11.41 -36.20
CA GLY A 241 -1.54 -12.73 -35.90
C GLY A 241 -0.70 -12.78 -34.63
N ALA A 242 -1.08 -12.04 -33.59
CA ALA A 242 -0.58 -12.28 -32.23
C ALA A 242 -0.84 -13.74 -31.81
N ASP A 243 0.10 -14.35 -31.10
CA ASP A 243 -0.01 -15.74 -30.65
C ASP A 243 -0.81 -15.84 -29.35
N VAL A 244 -0.63 -14.84 -28.47
CA VAL A 244 -1.30 -14.70 -27.18
C VAL A 244 -1.94 -13.32 -27.08
N VAL A 245 -3.11 -13.25 -26.45
CA VAL A 245 -3.68 -11.98 -25.98
C VAL A 245 -4.11 -12.10 -24.53
N ASP A 246 -3.95 -10.99 -23.82
CA ASP A 246 -4.40 -10.83 -22.44
C ASP A 246 -5.88 -10.40 -22.39
N THR A 247 -6.66 -11.05 -21.53
CA THR A 247 -8.09 -10.75 -21.34
C THR A 247 -8.49 -10.80 -19.87
N ASN A 248 -9.63 -10.20 -19.55
CA ASN A 248 -10.31 -10.35 -18.26
C ASN A 248 -11.67 -11.02 -18.45
N ILE A 249 -12.20 -11.66 -17.41
CA ILE A 249 -13.56 -12.19 -17.39
C ILE A 249 -14.55 -11.04 -17.14
N TRP A 250 -15.70 -11.07 -17.81
CA TRP A 250 -16.72 -10.01 -17.90
C TRP A 250 -16.80 -9.01 -16.73
N ASN A 251 -17.08 -9.49 -15.52
CA ASN A 251 -17.30 -8.62 -14.35
C ASN A 251 -16.03 -7.88 -13.87
N PHE A 252 -14.85 -8.31 -14.32
CA PHE A 252 -13.54 -7.77 -13.97
C PHE A 252 -12.84 -7.14 -15.21
N ALA A 253 -13.59 -6.87 -16.29
CA ALA A 253 -13.07 -6.38 -17.56
C ALA A 253 -13.50 -4.94 -17.87
N GLY A 254 -12.83 -4.34 -18.86
CA GLY A 254 -13.15 -3.01 -19.39
C GLY A 254 -12.68 -1.85 -18.51
N GLY A 255 -12.80 -0.62 -19.04
CA GLY A 255 -12.32 0.59 -18.36
C GLY A 255 -10.83 0.51 -17.99
N PRO A 256 -10.45 0.54 -16.70
CA PRO A 256 -9.06 0.39 -16.28
C PRO A 256 -8.49 -1.01 -16.49
N ALA A 257 -9.30 -2.04 -16.75
CA ALA A 257 -8.86 -3.41 -16.99
C ALA A 257 -8.71 -3.74 -18.49
N ALA A 258 -8.29 -4.97 -18.81
CA ALA A 258 -8.21 -5.48 -20.18
C ALA A 258 -9.61 -5.80 -20.75
N PRO A 259 -9.74 -6.00 -22.07
CA PRO A 259 -11.00 -6.38 -22.69
C PRO A 259 -11.58 -7.69 -22.16
N ALA A 260 -12.90 -7.80 -22.19
CA ALA A 260 -13.63 -8.99 -21.76
C ALA A 260 -13.42 -10.16 -22.73
N ILE A 261 -13.04 -11.33 -22.22
CA ILE A 261 -12.84 -12.54 -23.03
C ILE A 261 -14.09 -12.95 -23.80
N GLU A 262 -15.28 -12.69 -23.26
CA GLU A 262 -16.54 -13.01 -23.91
C GLU A 262 -16.74 -12.23 -25.21
N LEU A 263 -16.28 -10.97 -25.27
CA LEU A 263 -16.26 -10.18 -26.51
C LEU A 263 -15.22 -10.72 -27.49
N ILE A 264 -14.04 -11.10 -26.99
CA ILE A 264 -12.98 -11.70 -27.81
C ILE A 264 -13.44 -13.03 -28.41
N TYR A 265 -14.17 -13.85 -27.66
CA TYR A 265 -14.74 -15.11 -28.12
C TYR A 265 -15.72 -14.93 -29.28
N LEU A 266 -16.55 -13.88 -29.26
CA LEU A 266 -17.44 -13.55 -30.39
C LEU A 266 -16.65 -13.15 -31.64
N PHE A 267 -15.60 -12.35 -31.48
CA PHE A 267 -14.71 -11.99 -32.58
C PHE A 267 -14.00 -13.21 -33.17
N THR A 268 -13.43 -14.09 -32.34
CA THR A 268 -12.72 -15.29 -32.82
C THR A 268 -13.66 -16.26 -33.53
N LYS A 269 -14.90 -16.45 -33.05
CA LYS A 269 -15.94 -17.21 -33.77
C LYS A 269 -16.18 -16.68 -35.18
N LYS A 270 -16.41 -15.37 -35.32
CA LYS A 270 -16.65 -14.73 -36.62
C LYS A 270 -15.42 -14.79 -37.54
N LEU A 271 -14.22 -14.78 -36.96
CA LEU A 271 -12.96 -14.90 -37.69
C LEU A 271 -12.57 -16.35 -38.04
N GLY A 272 -13.28 -17.35 -37.51
CA GLY A 272 -12.91 -18.77 -37.65
C GLY A 272 -11.59 -19.11 -36.95
N ILE A 273 -11.31 -18.43 -35.83
CA ILE A 273 -10.14 -18.65 -34.98
C ILE A 273 -10.56 -19.47 -33.76
N GLU A 274 -9.80 -20.51 -33.46
CA GLU A 274 -10.07 -21.37 -32.31
C GLU A 274 -9.39 -20.84 -31.05
N MET A 275 -10.14 -20.83 -29.96
CA MET A 275 -9.63 -20.66 -28.60
C MET A 275 -9.79 -22.00 -27.87
N ASP A 276 -8.76 -22.46 -27.17
CA ASP A 276 -8.80 -23.69 -26.36
C ASP A 276 -9.45 -23.49 -24.97
N VAL A 277 -10.19 -22.39 -24.80
CA VAL A 277 -10.81 -22.00 -23.53
C VAL A 277 -12.22 -22.57 -23.46
N ASN A 278 -12.54 -23.24 -22.36
CA ASN A 278 -13.88 -23.74 -22.07
C ASN A 278 -14.76 -22.60 -21.55
N MET A 279 -15.58 -22.05 -22.44
CA MET A 279 -16.44 -20.91 -22.13
C MET A 279 -17.60 -21.26 -21.19
N GLU A 280 -18.02 -22.54 -21.07
CA GLU A 280 -19.00 -22.93 -20.05
C GLU A 280 -18.43 -22.78 -18.63
N ALA A 281 -17.15 -23.12 -18.45
CA ALA A 281 -16.45 -22.91 -17.19
C ALA A 281 -16.23 -21.42 -16.90
N VAL A 282 -15.87 -20.63 -17.93
CA VAL A 282 -15.78 -19.15 -17.82
C VAL A 282 -17.10 -18.54 -17.37
N ALA A 283 -18.23 -18.99 -17.90
CA ALA A 283 -19.54 -18.50 -17.48
C ALA A 283 -19.84 -18.79 -15.98
N LYS A 284 -19.40 -19.95 -15.45
CA LYS A 284 -19.51 -20.27 -14.03
C LYS A 284 -18.62 -19.38 -13.16
N ILE A 285 -17.38 -19.15 -13.60
CA ILE A 285 -16.45 -18.21 -12.94
C ILE A 285 -17.08 -16.82 -12.90
N ASN A 286 -17.57 -16.33 -14.04
CA ASN A 286 -18.15 -15.00 -14.15
C ASN A 286 -19.36 -14.79 -13.23
N LYS A 287 -20.21 -15.81 -13.08
CA LYS A 287 -21.33 -15.79 -12.14
C LYS A 287 -20.86 -15.58 -10.71
N GLU A 288 -19.81 -16.26 -10.30
CA GLU A 288 -19.26 -16.05 -8.95
C GLU A 288 -18.59 -14.69 -8.84
N LEU A 289 -17.80 -14.26 -9.84
CA LEU A 289 -17.15 -12.94 -9.88
C LEU A 289 -18.14 -11.78 -9.72
N TYR A 290 -19.38 -11.92 -10.19
CA TYR A 290 -20.43 -10.94 -9.92
C TYR A 290 -20.67 -10.75 -8.41
N ASN A 291 -20.82 -11.85 -7.65
CA ASN A 291 -20.98 -11.81 -6.19
C ASN A 291 -19.74 -11.23 -5.51
N ILE A 292 -18.54 -11.66 -5.94
CA ILE A 292 -17.28 -11.13 -5.41
C ILE A 292 -17.19 -9.61 -5.64
N ARG A 293 -17.57 -9.15 -6.82
CA ARG A 293 -17.57 -7.72 -7.15
C ARG A 293 -18.50 -6.93 -6.25
N GLN A 294 -19.66 -7.48 -5.88
CA GLN A 294 -20.58 -6.86 -4.92
C GLN A 294 -19.93 -6.73 -3.54
N GLU A 295 -19.20 -7.74 -3.08
CA GLU A 295 -18.44 -7.68 -1.83
C GLU A 295 -17.28 -6.67 -1.88
N LEU A 296 -16.75 -6.39 -3.07
CA LEU A 296 -15.68 -5.42 -3.33
C LEU A 296 -16.19 -4.01 -3.68
N ALA A 297 -17.50 -3.74 -3.58
CA ALA A 297 -18.11 -2.50 -4.04
C ALA A 297 -17.49 -1.22 -3.44
N ASP A 298 -17.00 -1.29 -2.20
CA ASP A 298 -16.35 -0.16 -1.50
C ASP A 298 -15.05 0.30 -2.17
N VAL A 299 -14.39 -0.59 -2.93
CA VAL A 299 -13.11 -0.33 -3.60
C VAL A 299 -13.22 -0.46 -5.12
N ASP A 300 -14.43 -0.63 -5.67
CA ASP A 300 -14.69 -0.70 -7.12
C ASP A 300 -14.49 0.69 -7.76
N ALA A 301 -13.40 0.83 -8.52
CA ALA A 301 -13.07 2.04 -9.27
C ALA A 301 -13.97 2.26 -10.49
N GLY A 302 -14.52 1.18 -11.06
CA GLY A 302 -15.38 1.24 -12.24
C GLY A 302 -16.81 1.67 -11.91
N LYS A 303 -17.35 1.21 -10.78
CA LYS A 303 -18.74 1.38 -10.27
C LYS A 303 -19.88 0.98 -11.24
N ASN A 304 -19.58 0.81 -12.52
CA ASN A 304 -20.49 0.41 -13.57
C ASN A 304 -20.43 -1.12 -13.72
N TYR A 305 -21.54 -1.77 -13.43
CA TYR A 305 -21.69 -3.20 -13.69
C TYR A 305 -22.02 -3.40 -15.16
N PRO A 306 -21.27 -4.24 -15.89
CA PRO A 306 -21.62 -4.56 -17.26
C PRO A 306 -22.95 -5.33 -17.27
N ASN A 307 -23.73 -5.13 -18.33
CA ASN A 307 -25.00 -5.85 -18.51
C ASN A 307 -24.72 -7.36 -18.54
N PRO A 308 -25.50 -8.20 -17.83
CA PRO A 308 -25.29 -9.64 -17.83
C PRO A 308 -25.33 -10.20 -19.25
N PHE A 309 -24.35 -11.02 -19.59
CA PHE A 309 -24.24 -11.65 -20.90
C PHE A 309 -23.47 -12.96 -20.81
N ASN A 310 -23.96 -13.98 -21.51
CA ASN A 310 -23.29 -15.24 -21.74
C ASN A 310 -23.26 -15.55 -23.24
N PRO A 311 -22.08 -15.53 -23.90
CA PRO A 311 -21.98 -15.71 -25.35
C PRO A 311 -22.33 -17.12 -25.83
N LEU A 312 -22.58 -18.08 -24.94
CA LEU A 312 -23.01 -19.44 -25.30
C LEU A 312 -24.52 -19.61 -25.36
N THR A 313 -25.28 -18.80 -24.62
CA THR A 313 -26.73 -18.99 -24.44
C THR A 313 -27.55 -17.80 -24.88
N ASP A 314 -26.97 -16.60 -24.85
CA ASP A 314 -27.70 -15.37 -25.07
C ASP A 314 -27.56 -14.93 -26.53
N THR A 315 -28.63 -14.34 -27.06
CA THR A 315 -28.67 -13.83 -28.44
C THR A 315 -28.46 -12.33 -28.44
N LEU A 316 -27.55 -11.85 -29.29
CA LEU A 316 -27.34 -10.42 -29.50
C LEU A 316 -28.45 -9.81 -30.35
N PRO A 317 -28.84 -8.54 -30.08
CA PRO A 317 -29.63 -7.78 -31.04
C PRO A 317 -28.90 -7.68 -32.38
N ALA A 318 -29.67 -7.71 -33.48
CA ALA A 318 -29.10 -7.75 -34.83
C ALA A 318 -28.22 -6.52 -35.14
N GLU A 319 -28.57 -5.37 -34.58
CA GLU A 319 -27.79 -4.13 -34.67
C GLU A 319 -26.43 -4.24 -33.99
N ILE A 320 -26.34 -4.95 -32.85
CA ILE A 320 -25.08 -5.14 -32.12
C ILE A 320 -24.23 -6.22 -32.81
N GLU A 321 -24.86 -7.30 -33.26
CA GLU A 321 -24.23 -8.34 -34.08
C GLU A 321 -23.54 -7.73 -35.32
N ALA A 322 -24.21 -6.77 -35.99
CA ALA A 322 -23.67 -6.05 -37.13
C ALA A 322 -22.47 -5.16 -36.77
N GLU A 323 -22.38 -4.62 -35.55
CA GLU A 323 -21.19 -3.86 -35.13
C GLU A 323 -19.95 -4.74 -34.99
N PHE A 324 -20.07 -6.02 -34.62
CA PHE A 324 -18.94 -6.95 -34.65
C PHE A 324 -18.43 -7.19 -36.08
N ASP A 325 -19.34 -7.36 -37.04
CA ASP A 325 -18.97 -7.56 -38.45
C ASP A 325 -18.32 -6.30 -39.04
N LYS A 326 -18.85 -5.11 -38.71
CA LYS A 326 -18.25 -3.82 -39.07
C LYS A 326 -16.86 -3.68 -38.47
N ALA A 327 -16.68 -3.93 -37.18
CA ALA A 327 -15.38 -3.85 -36.52
C ALA A 327 -14.34 -4.76 -37.21
N ILE A 328 -14.69 -6.02 -37.50
CA ILE A 328 -13.80 -6.94 -38.24
C ILE A 328 -13.45 -6.39 -39.63
N LYS A 329 -14.45 -5.91 -40.37
CA LYS A 329 -14.26 -5.35 -41.71
C LYS A 329 -13.30 -4.16 -41.67
N ASN A 330 -13.57 -3.19 -40.81
CA ASN A 330 -12.79 -1.96 -40.71
C ASN A 330 -11.37 -2.21 -40.19
N ALA A 331 -11.18 -3.16 -39.27
CA ALA A 331 -9.84 -3.58 -38.85
C ALA A 331 -9.02 -4.19 -40.00
N LYS A 332 -9.66 -4.94 -40.91
CA LYS A 332 -8.99 -5.50 -42.10
C LYS A 332 -8.73 -4.46 -43.19
N GLU A 333 -9.64 -3.50 -43.36
CA GLU A 333 -9.53 -2.45 -44.38
C GLU A 333 -8.63 -1.28 -43.96
N GLY A 334 -8.32 -1.17 -42.67
CA GLY A 334 -7.46 -0.11 -42.15
C GLY A 334 -8.21 1.16 -41.71
N ASP A 335 -9.54 1.09 -41.58
CA ASP A 335 -10.36 2.23 -41.15
C ASP A 335 -10.40 2.30 -39.61
N GLU A 336 -9.43 3.01 -39.03
CA GLU A 336 -9.30 3.13 -37.57
C GLU A 336 -10.50 3.80 -36.91
N GLN A 337 -11.04 4.85 -37.54
CA GLN A 337 -12.12 5.64 -36.93
C GLN A 337 -13.39 4.79 -36.83
N GLU A 338 -13.76 4.09 -37.90
CA GLU A 338 -14.96 3.27 -37.91
C GLU A 338 -14.78 1.99 -37.08
N LEU A 339 -13.57 1.41 -37.04
CA LEU A 339 -13.24 0.32 -36.12
C LEU A 339 -13.48 0.73 -34.66
N VAL A 340 -12.90 1.86 -34.23
CA VAL A 340 -13.05 2.35 -32.86
C VAL A 340 -14.52 2.67 -32.57
N ARG A 341 -15.24 3.28 -33.52
CA ARG A 341 -16.69 3.56 -33.38
C ARG A 341 -17.50 2.28 -33.14
N SER A 342 -17.26 1.22 -33.91
CA SER A 342 -17.97 -0.05 -33.74
C SER A 342 -17.63 -0.73 -32.42
N CYS A 343 -16.36 -0.74 -32.00
CA CYS A 343 -15.97 -1.27 -30.69
C CYS A 343 -16.61 -0.49 -29.53
N HIS A 344 -16.67 0.85 -29.61
CA HIS A 344 -17.36 1.66 -28.59
C HIS A 344 -18.86 1.40 -28.55
N ALA A 345 -19.50 1.17 -29.71
CA ALA A 345 -20.92 0.81 -29.74
C ALA A 345 -21.19 -0.52 -29.04
N ILE A 346 -20.32 -1.52 -29.23
CA ILE A 346 -20.38 -2.82 -28.53
C ILE A 346 -20.19 -2.62 -27.03
N GLU A 347 -19.14 -1.93 -26.60
CA GLU A 347 -18.83 -1.71 -25.18
C GLU A 347 -19.95 -0.92 -24.47
N ALA A 348 -20.49 0.11 -25.14
CA ALA A 348 -21.59 0.91 -24.61
C ALA A 348 -22.88 0.10 -24.43
N TYR A 349 -23.21 -0.80 -25.37
CA TYR A 349 -24.36 -1.69 -25.26
C TYR A 349 -24.29 -2.56 -23.99
N PHE A 350 -23.10 -3.02 -23.64
CA PHE A 350 -22.87 -3.82 -22.45
C PHE A 350 -22.58 -3.01 -21.19
N ASN A 351 -22.72 -1.68 -21.21
CA ASN A 351 -22.48 -0.80 -20.07
C ASN A 351 -21.05 -0.87 -19.51
N PHE A 352 -20.05 -1.14 -20.36
CA PHE A 352 -18.65 -0.97 -19.98
C PHE A 352 -18.31 0.52 -19.79
N PRO A 353 -17.30 0.87 -18.96
CA PRO A 353 -16.90 2.25 -18.74
C PRO A 353 -16.55 2.99 -20.05
N LYS A 354 -17.01 4.23 -20.18
CA LYS A 354 -16.70 5.08 -21.33
C LYS A 354 -15.19 5.42 -21.38
N PRO A 355 -14.64 5.69 -22.58
CA PRO A 355 -13.27 6.18 -22.72
C PRO A 355 -12.99 7.41 -21.84
N ASN A 356 -11.81 7.44 -21.24
CA ASN A 356 -11.33 8.57 -20.45
C ASN A 356 -10.35 9.42 -21.28
N GLU A 357 -10.87 10.49 -21.86
CA GLU A 357 -10.09 11.42 -22.69
C GLU A 357 -8.98 12.15 -21.90
N LEU A 358 -9.14 12.38 -20.60
CA LEU A 358 -8.09 12.99 -19.78
C LEU A 358 -6.88 12.07 -19.66
N VAL A 359 -7.11 10.78 -19.40
CA VAL A 359 -6.06 9.76 -19.33
C VAL A 359 -5.38 9.61 -20.69
N LYS A 360 -6.16 9.59 -21.77
CA LYS A 360 -5.65 9.54 -23.13
C LYS A 360 -4.73 10.72 -23.46
N ASN A 361 -5.19 11.94 -23.20
CA ASN A 361 -4.46 13.16 -23.54
C ASN A 361 -3.20 13.36 -22.68
N ALA A 362 -3.27 12.98 -21.40
CA ALA A 362 -2.13 13.06 -20.49
C ALA A 362 -1.13 11.90 -20.65
N GLN A 363 -1.47 10.87 -21.42
CA GLN A 363 -0.61 9.71 -21.71
C GLN A 363 -0.18 8.93 -20.45
N ILE A 364 -0.94 9.04 -19.37
CA ILE A 364 -0.65 8.39 -18.09
C ILE A 364 -1.44 7.10 -17.93
N PRO A 365 -0.96 6.11 -17.15
CA PRO A 365 -1.77 4.97 -16.78
C PRO A 365 -2.99 5.40 -15.95
N GLY A 366 -4.15 4.75 -16.14
CA GLY A 366 -5.37 5.08 -15.40
C GLY A 366 -5.21 5.01 -13.88
N GLY A 367 -4.48 4.00 -13.37
CA GLY A 367 -4.17 3.88 -11.94
C GLY A 367 -3.28 5.00 -11.39
N MET A 368 -2.43 5.63 -12.22
CA MET A 368 -1.63 6.78 -11.80
C MET A 368 -2.54 8.00 -11.58
N TYR A 369 -3.47 8.25 -12.50
CA TYR A 369 -4.43 9.35 -12.38
C TYR A 369 -5.26 9.26 -11.10
N THR A 370 -5.88 8.10 -10.86
CA THR A 370 -6.75 7.92 -9.68
C THR A 370 -5.97 8.02 -8.37
N ASN A 371 -4.74 7.49 -8.32
CA ASN A 371 -3.87 7.64 -7.16
C ASN A 371 -3.51 9.12 -6.91
N MET A 372 -3.14 9.86 -7.94
CA MET A 372 -2.78 11.27 -7.81
C MET A 372 -3.97 12.12 -7.35
N VAL A 373 -5.17 11.88 -7.89
CA VAL A 373 -6.40 12.54 -7.42
C VAL A 373 -6.67 12.24 -5.94
N ALA A 374 -6.56 10.97 -5.52
CA ALA A 374 -6.75 10.60 -4.12
C ALA A 374 -5.72 11.25 -3.19
N GLN A 375 -4.46 11.33 -3.62
CA GLN A 375 -3.39 11.98 -2.89
C GLN A 375 -3.63 13.49 -2.75
N LEU A 376 -3.93 14.19 -3.85
CA LEU A 376 -4.20 15.64 -3.82
C LEU A 376 -5.42 15.98 -2.95
N LYS A 377 -6.45 15.13 -2.98
CA LYS A 377 -7.62 15.27 -2.10
C LYS A 377 -7.25 15.11 -0.62
N ALA A 378 -6.41 14.14 -0.28
CA ALA A 378 -5.91 13.98 1.09
C ALA A 378 -5.08 15.20 1.55
N LEU A 379 -4.37 15.84 0.61
CA LEU A 379 -3.59 17.06 0.83
C LEU A 379 -4.41 18.36 0.76
N LYS A 380 -5.73 18.29 0.51
CA LYS A 380 -6.61 19.45 0.27
C LYS A 380 -6.05 20.42 -0.79
N SER A 381 -5.43 19.85 -1.83
CA SER A 381 -4.71 20.55 -2.90
C SER A 381 -5.22 20.12 -4.27
N GLU A 382 -6.53 19.86 -4.40
CA GLU A 382 -7.16 19.39 -5.63
C GLU A 382 -7.00 20.36 -6.81
N ASP A 383 -6.84 21.66 -6.51
CA ASP A 383 -6.62 22.71 -7.51
C ASP A 383 -5.27 22.61 -8.22
N ILE A 384 -4.33 21.82 -7.70
CA ILE A 384 -3.01 21.56 -8.32
C ILE A 384 -3.09 20.56 -9.46
N LEU A 385 -4.14 19.74 -9.51
CA LEU A 385 -4.21 18.59 -10.41
C LEU A 385 -4.01 18.99 -11.88
N GLU A 386 -4.67 20.06 -12.32
CA GLU A 386 -4.61 20.49 -13.72
C GLU A 386 -3.20 20.95 -14.12
N ASP A 387 -2.54 21.73 -13.26
CA ASP A 387 -1.19 22.23 -13.48
C ASP A 387 -0.17 21.08 -13.44
N ALA A 388 -0.31 20.15 -12.48
CA ALA A 388 0.54 18.96 -12.42
C ALA A 388 0.42 18.13 -13.70
N MET A 389 -0.80 17.90 -14.21
CA MET A 389 -1.03 17.15 -15.44
C MET A 389 -0.38 17.79 -16.66
N LYS A 390 -0.40 19.13 -16.76
CA LYS A 390 0.29 19.87 -17.83
C LYS A 390 1.81 19.78 -17.75
N LEU A 391 2.37 19.60 -16.54
CA LEU A 391 3.81 19.51 -16.31
C LEU A 391 4.37 18.09 -16.51
N ILE A 392 3.55 17.04 -16.47
CA ILE A 392 4.01 15.65 -16.63
C ILE A 392 4.88 15.46 -17.89
N PRO A 393 4.49 15.93 -19.10
CA PRO A 393 5.33 15.77 -20.29
C PRO A 393 6.72 16.40 -20.16
N GLN A 394 6.82 17.59 -19.57
CA GLN A 394 8.10 18.29 -19.34
C GLN A 394 8.95 17.53 -18.31
N VAL A 395 8.37 17.17 -17.16
CA VAL A 395 9.09 16.44 -16.10
C VAL A 395 9.57 15.08 -16.59
N ARG A 396 8.78 14.42 -17.44
CA ARG A 396 9.15 13.17 -18.11
C ARG A 396 10.34 13.39 -19.05
N LEU A 397 10.31 14.45 -19.87
CA LEU A 397 11.40 14.78 -20.79
C LEU A 397 12.70 15.08 -20.04
N ASP A 398 12.62 15.92 -19.00
CA ASP A 398 13.76 16.28 -18.15
C ASP A 398 14.40 15.05 -17.48
N ALA A 399 13.62 14.02 -17.19
CA ALA A 399 14.07 12.76 -16.60
C ALA A 399 14.57 11.70 -17.60
N GLY A 400 14.82 12.07 -18.87
CA GLY A 400 15.32 11.13 -19.89
C GLY A 400 14.23 10.33 -20.61
N LEU A 401 12.98 10.82 -20.55
CA LEU A 401 11.82 10.29 -21.27
C LEU A 401 11.40 8.85 -20.93
N PRO A 402 11.41 8.38 -19.67
CA PRO A 402 11.07 7.00 -19.33
C PRO A 402 9.62 6.65 -19.74
N PRO A 403 9.32 5.39 -20.15
CA PRO A 403 7.94 4.88 -20.16
C PRO A 403 7.27 5.12 -18.81
N LEU A 404 6.01 5.55 -18.81
CA LEU A 404 5.26 5.79 -17.57
C LEU A 404 4.61 4.49 -17.07
N VAL A 405 5.39 3.68 -16.37
CA VAL A 405 4.97 2.43 -15.71
C VAL A 405 5.52 2.41 -14.28
N THR A 406 5.07 1.53 -13.39
CA THR A 406 5.64 1.50 -12.03
C THR A 406 7.14 1.13 -12.09
N PRO A 407 8.05 1.88 -11.43
CA PRO A 407 7.79 3.02 -10.53
C PRO A 407 7.87 4.40 -11.21
N THR A 408 8.38 4.51 -12.44
CA THR A 408 8.62 5.77 -13.16
C THR A 408 7.36 6.65 -13.30
N SER A 409 6.18 6.06 -13.48
CA SER A 409 4.91 6.80 -13.50
C SER A 409 4.63 7.55 -12.20
N GLN A 410 4.88 6.90 -11.05
CA GLN A 410 4.71 7.53 -9.74
C GLN A 410 5.79 8.59 -9.50
N ILE A 411 7.03 8.29 -9.88
CA ILE A 411 8.18 9.20 -9.71
C ILE A 411 7.94 10.51 -10.49
N VAL A 412 7.62 10.41 -11.78
CA VAL A 412 7.34 11.56 -12.65
C VAL A 412 6.08 12.29 -12.20
N GLY A 413 5.02 11.56 -11.84
CA GLY A 413 3.76 12.14 -11.37
C GLY A 413 3.89 12.96 -10.09
N ALA A 414 4.52 12.37 -9.07
CA ALA A 414 4.76 13.05 -7.79
C ALA A 414 5.67 14.27 -7.99
N GLN A 415 6.71 14.13 -8.82
CA GLN A 415 7.58 15.26 -9.12
C GLN A 415 6.86 16.37 -9.89
N ALA A 416 5.93 16.05 -10.79
CA ALA A 416 5.10 17.04 -11.48
C ALA A 416 4.17 17.79 -10.51
N VAL A 417 3.62 17.12 -9.50
CA VAL A 417 2.87 17.77 -8.41
C VAL A 417 3.78 18.73 -7.61
N ASN A 418 4.98 18.29 -7.25
CA ASN A 418 5.95 19.16 -6.57
C ASN A 418 6.29 20.40 -7.43
N CYS A 419 6.53 20.22 -8.72
CA CYS A 419 6.79 21.34 -9.64
C CYS A 419 5.60 22.30 -9.79
N ALA A 420 4.37 21.78 -9.80
CA ALA A 420 3.17 22.60 -9.82
C ALA A 420 3.01 23.42 -8.53
N MET A 421 3.29 22.79 -7.38
CA MET A 421 3.33 23.46 -6.08
C MET A 421 4.40 24.56 -6.03
N ASP A 422 5.61 24.30 -6.53
CA ASP A 422 6.70 25.27 -6.63
C ASP A 422 6.25 26.49 -7.44
N THR A 423 5.70 26.25 -8.63
CA THR A 423 5.22 27.29 -9.54
C THR A 423 4.12 28.14 -8.89
N LYS A 424 3.17 27.51 -8.20
CA LYS A 424 2.09 28.22 -7.48
C LYS A 424 2.61 29.08 -6.33
N LYS A 425 3.69 28.66 -5.68
CA LYS A 425 4.40 29.44 -4.64
C LYS A 425 5.31 30.53 -5.23
N GLY A 426 5.41 30.66 -6.56
CA GLY A 426 6.31 31.59 -7.24
C GLY A 426 7.78 31.16 -7.20
N SER A 427 8.06 29.91 -6.83
CA SER A 427 9.40 29.32 -6.84
C SER A 427 9.70 28.69 -8.19
N ALA A 428 10.99 28.53 -8.52
CA ALA A 428 11.40 27.79 -9.71
C ALA A 428 11.06 26.30 -9.57
N MET A 429 10.78 25.62 -10.68
CA MET A 429 10.60 24.16 -10.67
C MET A 429 11.85 23.43 -10.16
N TYR A 430 11.61 22.29 -9.50
CA TYR A 430 12.63 21.41 -8.92
C TYR A 430 13.34 22.03 -7.71
N THR A 431 12.65 22.86 -6.93
CA THR A 431 13.16 23.27 -5.61
C THR A 431 12.86 22.20 -4.56
N ASN A 432 11.74 21.48 -4.70
CA ASN A 432 11.43 20.29 -3.92
C ASN A 432 11.52 19.03 -4.79
N VAL A 433 12.60 18.26 -4.64
CA VAL A 433 12.84 17.05 -5.45
C VAL A 433 12.79 15.81 -4.58
N SER A 434 11.97 14.84 -4.99
CA SER A 434 11.87 13.56 -4.29
C SER A 434 13.13 12.71 -4.46
N ASN A 435 13.48 11.91 -3.46
CA ASN A 435 14.67 11.04 -3.48
C ASN A 435 14.65 10.09 -4.69
N GLN A 436 13.50 9.51 -5.01
CA GLN A 436 13.40 8.59 -6.14
C GLN A 436 13.52 9.31 -7.50
N PHE A 437 13.12 10.58 -7.62
CA PHE A 437 13.39 11.37 -8.83
C PHE A 437 14.87 11.70 -8.96
N ILE A 438 15.55 12.04 -7.86
CA ILE A 438 17.02 12.20 -7.83
C ILE A 438 17.70 10.91 -8.29
N SER A 439 17.33 9.76 -7.73
CA SER A 439 17.86 8.45 -8.13
C SER A 439 17.62 8.12 -9.60
N LEU A 440 16.47 8.48 -10.16
CA LEU A 440 16.17 8.33 -11.59
C LEU A 440 17.11 9.17 -12.45
N VAL A 441 17.21 10.48 -12.17
CA VAL A 441 18.07 11.42 -12.91
C VAL A 441 19.56 11.06 -12.79
N LYS A 442 19.96 10.52 -11.62
CA LYS A 442 21.32 10.05 -11.35
C LYS A 442 21.71 8.82 -12.19
N GLY A 443 20.76 8.02 -12.63
CA GLY A 443 20.99 6.76 -13.37
C GLY A 443 20.92 5.50 -12.50
N GLU A 444 20.43 5.59 -11.26
CA GLU A 444 20.38 4.43 -10.35
C GLU A 444 19.35 3.38 -10.79
N TYR A 445 18.39 3.75 -11.64
CA TYR A 445 17.39 2.83 -12.19
C TYR A 445 17.83 2.15 -13.49
N GLY A 446 18.93 2.56 -14.12
CA GLY A 446 19.38 2.09 -15.43
C GLY A 446 19.36 3.19 -16.50
N GLU A 447 19.61 2.79 -17.74
CA GLU A 447 19.73 3.71 -18.87
C GLU A 447 18.34 4.19 -19.35
N THR A 448 18.15 5.50 -19.40
CA THR A 448 16.91 6.12 -19.90
C THR A 448 16.84 6.10 -21.44
N PRO A 449 15.65 6.13 -22.07
CA PRO A 449 15.50 6.13 -23.53
C PRO A 449 16.32 7.21 -24.26
N ILE A 450 16.49 8.36 -23.64
CA ILE A 450 17.45 9.38 -24.06
C ILE A 450 18.34 9.78 -22.87
N PRO A 451 19.60 10.18 -23.09
CA PRO A 451 20.45 10.66 -22.02
C PRO A 451 19.84 11.87 -21.31
N VAL A 452 19.89 11.89 -19.98
CA VAL A 452 19.52 13.09 -19.21
C VAL A 452 20.55 14.19 -19.46
N ASP A 453 20.08 15.41 -19.66
CA ASP A 453 20.93 16.58 -19.86
C ASP A 453 21.95 16.72 -18.69
N PRO A 454 23.25 16.85 -18.97
CA PRO A 454 24.27 16.90 -17.91
C PRO A 454 24.11 18.09 -16.95
N ASP A 455 23.65 19.25 -17.43
CA ASP A 455 23.46 20.44 -16.59
C ASP A 455 22.20 20.29 -15.72
N PHE A 456 21.14 19.69 -16.26
CA PHE A 456 19.99 19.28 -15.46
C PHE A 456 20.36 18.24 -14.41
N ARG A 457 21.17 17.23 -14.77
CA ARG A 457 21.67 16.24 -13.81
C ARG A 457 22.51 16.89 -12.71
N GLU A 458 23.36 17.85 -13.04
CA GLU A 458 24.11 18.61 -12.04
C GLU A 458 23.19 19.41 -11.12
N LYS A 459 22.14 20.05 -11.67
CA LYS A 459 21.14 20.76 -10.86
C LYS A 459 20.45 19.84 -9.85
N ILE A 460 20.09 18.62 -10.24
CA ILE A 460 19.30 17.69 -9.42
C ILE A 460 20.17 16.85 -8.49
N CYS A 461 21.35 16.41 -8.96
CA CYS A 461 22.20 15.43 -8.27
C CYS A 461 23.52 16.00 -7.74
N GLY A 462 23.88 17.23 -8.12
CA GLY A 462 25.15 17.87 -7.77
C GLY A 462 26.35 17.39 -8.58
N HIS A 463 26.15 16.64 -9.68
CA HIS A 463 27.20 16.21 -10.61
C HIS A 463 26.64 15.94 -12.02
N LYS A 464 27.48 16.06 -13.05
CA LYS A 464 27.09 15.90 -14.47
C LYS A 464 27.04 14.45 -14.96
N ASP A 465 27.88 13.59 -14.39
CA ASP A 465 28.04 12.22 -14.88
C ASP A 465 26.91 11.31 -14.40
N GLU A 466 26.51 10.37 -15.25
CA GLU A 466 25.60 9.30 -14.88
C GLU A 466 26.28 8.31 -13.92
N ARG A 467 25.57 7.89 -12.87
CA ARG A 467 26.08 6.99 -11.83
C ARG A 467 25.08 5.85 -11.59
N PRO A 468 25.28 4.70 -12.24
CA PRO A 468 24.48 3.50 -11.99
C PRO A 468 24.53 3.08 -10.52
N PHE A 469 23.49 2.37 -10.08
CA PHE A 469 23.44 1.85 -8.73
C PHE A 469 24.53 0.81 -8.48
N ASP A 470 25.33 1.03 -7.44
CA ASP A 470 26.38 0.11 -7.01
C ASP A 470 25.83 -0.95 -6.04
N THR A 471 25.52 -2.12 -6.57
CA THR A 471 25.04 -3.26 -5.77
C THR A 471 26.06 -3.79 -4.76
N SER A 472 27.36 -3.44 -4.85
CA SER A 472 28.34 -3.83 -3.83
C SER A 472 28.09 -3.16 -2.47
N THR A 473 27.34 -2.05 -2.48
CA THR A 473 26.94 -1.32 -1.27
C THR A 473 25.64 -1.86 -0.65
N TYR A 474 25.00 -2.84 -1.29
CA TYR A 474 23.73 -3.39 -0.85
C TYR A 474 23.84 -4.05 0.52
N LYS A 475 22.86 -3.77 1.39
CA LYS A 475 22.73 -4.40 2.71
C LYS A 475 21.38 -5.07 2.81
N MET A 476 21.39 -6.34 3.21
CA MET A 476 20.16 -7.08 3.53
C MET A 476 19.41 -6.41 4.66
N GLN A 477 18.09 -6.59 4.66
CA GLN A 477 17.22 -6.08 5.70
C GLN A 477 17.45 -6.80 7.03
N PRO A 478 17.32 -6.10 8.17
CA PRO A 478 17.46 -6.72 9.48
C PRO A 478 16.42 -7.84 9.69
N ASN A 479 16.88 -9.00 10.15
CA ASN A 479 16.03 -10.11 10.62
C ASN A 479 16.26 -10.35 12.12
N PRO A 480 15.66 -9.51 13.00
CA PRO A 480 15.87 -9.60 14.44
C PRO A 480 15.22 -10.83 15.06
N VAL A 481 15.70 -11.21 16.24
CA VAL A 481 15.02 -12.13 17.16
C VAL A 481 13.99 -11.33 17.96
N LEU A 482 12.79 -11.89 18.11
CA LEU A 482 11.66 -11.30 18.83
C LEU A 482 11.55 -11.98 20.20
N ASP A 483 12.25 -11.44 21.19
CA ASP A 483 12.24 -11.96 22.57
C ASP A 483 10.83 -11.97 23.16
N GLU A 484 10.00 -10.98 22.79
CA GLU A 484 8.61 -10.87 23.25
C GLU A 484 7.71 -12.03 22.79
N PHE A 485 8.10 -12.77 21.74
CA PHE A 485 7.34 -13.91 21.20
C PHE A 485 8.10 -15.23 21.35
N GLY A 486 8.91 -15.34 22.41
CA GLY A 486 9.64 -16.55 22.75
C GLY A 486 10.95 -16.74 21.99
N GLY A 487 11.59 -15.64 21.56
CA GLY A 487 12.92 -15.67 20.95
C GLY A 487 12.95 -16.24 19.53
N VAL A 488 11.84 -16.15 18.79
CA VAL A 488 11.76 -16.55 17.38
C VAL A 488 12.34 -15.47 16.46
N LYS A 489 12.90 -15.86 15.32
CA LYS A 489 13.30 -14.89 14.29
C LYS A 489 12.07 -14.26 13.64
N LEU A 490 12.18 -12.99 13.23
CA LEU A 490 11.14 -12.29 12.50
C LEU A 490 10.80 -13.02 11.18
N ALA A 491 11.83 -13.41 10.42
CA ALA A 491 11.72 -14.29 9.25
C ALA A 491 12.42 -15.62 9.51
N GLU A 492 11.72 -16.73 9.30
CA GLU A 492 12.15 -18.10 9.62
C GLU A 492 12.69 -18.88 8.41
N ASN A 493 12.31 -18.49 7.19
CA ASN A 493 12.71 -19.17 5.96
C ASN A 493 13.06 -18.17 4.84
N GLU A 494 13.55 -18.69 3.70
CA GLU A 494 13.99 -17.88 2.56
C GLU A 494 12.84 -17.02 1.98
N GLU A 495 11.62 -17.56 1.88
CA GLU A 495 10.43 -16.82 1.43
C GLU A 495 10.13 -15.60 2.30
N GLU A 496 10.16 -15.74 3.64
CA GLU A 496 9.94 -14.65 4.58
C GLU A 496 11.09 -13.63 4.56
N VAL A 497 12.34 -14.08 4.38
CA VAL A 497 13.49 -13.18 4.19
C VAL A 497 13.32 -12.36 2.92
N LEU A 498 12.92 -12.99 1.81
CA LEU A 498 12.64 -12.27 0.56
C LEU A 498 11.51 -11.25 0.73
N LEU A 499 10.48 -11.54 1.54
CA LEU A 499 9.46 -10.53 1.85
C LEU A 499 10.04 -9.32 2.59
N LEU A 500 10.97 -9.53 3.53
CA LEU A 500 11.68 -8.43 4.19
C LEU A 500 12.48 -7.62 3.17
N GLU A 501 13.22 -8.25 2.26
CA GLU A 501 14.01 -7.53 1.25
C GLU A 501 13.10 -6.72 0.29
N LEU A 502 12.02 -7.34 -0.17
CA LEU A 502 11.15 -6.76 -1.20
C LEU A 502 10.21 -5.67 -0.63
N PHE A 503 9.76 -5.83 0.61
CA PHE A 503 8.77 -4.96 1.26
C PHE A 503 9.08 -4.73 2.75
N PRO A 504 10.20 -4.07 3.12
CA PRO A 504 10.74 -4.11 4.47
C PRO A 504 9.75 -3.75 5.59
N MET A 505 9.09 -2.59 5.45
CA MET A 505 8.14 -2.12 6.47
C MET A 505 6.88 -3.00 6.55
N VAL A 506 6.36 -3.43 5.40
CA VAL A 506 5.12 -4.21 5.31
C VAL A 506 5.34 -5.61 5.84
N ALA A 507 6.39 -6.27 5.36
CA ALA A 507 6.76 -7.61 5.78
C ALA A 507 7.12 -7.63 7.26
N LYS A 508 7.85 -6.64 7.78
CA LYS A 508 8.13 -6.54 9.22
C LYS A 508 6.84 -6.51 10.05
N ASN A 509 5.87 -5.68 9.68
CA ASN A 509 4.61 -5.58 10.41
C ASN A 509 3.78 -6.86 10.28
N TYR A 510 3.66 -7.40 9.07
CA TYR A 510 2.94 -8.63 8.78
C TYR A 510 3.53 -9.83 9.54
N LEU A 511 4.83 -10.09 9.38
CA LEU A 511 5.52 -11.20 10.02
C LEU A 511 5.50 -11.08 11.54
N LYS A 512 5.65 -9.87 12.09
CA LYS A 512 5.50 -9.65 13.54
C LYS A 512 4.10 -10.06 14.03
N GLY A 513 3.05 -9.73 13.27
CA GLY A 513 1.68 -10.17 13.53
C GLY A 513 1.52 -11.69 13.46
N VAL A 514 2.12 -12.34 12.46
CA VAL A 514 2.13 -13.80 12.32
C VAL A 514 2.82 -14.47 13.51
N LYS A 515 4.00 -13.98 13.93
CA LYS A 515 4.73 -14.55 15.07
C LYS A 515 3.97 -14.35 16.38
N LYS A 516 3.34 -13.18 16.58
CA LYS A 516 2.46 -12.91 17.73
C LYS A 516 1.31 -13.91 17.79
N ALA A 517 0.56 -14.07 16.70
CA ALA A 517 -0.57 -14.99 16.65
C ALA A 517 -0.15 -16.45 16.90
N ALA A 518 0.97 -16.88 16.33
CA ALA A 518 1.52 -18.22 16.56
C ALA A 518 1.96 -18.43 18.02
N TRP A 519 2.53 -17.41 18.65
CA TRP A 519 2.92 -17.45 20.06
C TRP A 519 1.71 -17.51 20.99
N GLU A 520 0.67 -16.70 20.75
CA GLU A 520 -0.60 -16.73 21.48
C GLU A 520 -1.28 -18.10 21.37
N ALA A 521 -1.32 -18.68 20.17
CA ALA A 521 -1.88 -20.02 19.94
C ALA A 521 -1.10 -21.13 20.64
N LYS A 522 0.24 -21.01 20.75
CA LYS A 522 1.08 -21.96 21.52
C LYS A 522 0.84 -21.82 23.02
N GLN A 523 0.69 -20.60 23.54
CA GLN A 523 0.36 -20.38 24.96
C GLN A 523 -1.02 -20.94 25.33
N ALA A 524 -2.01 -20.80 24.44
CA ALA A 524 -3.33 -21.40 24.61
C ALA A 524 -3.31 -22.95 24.61
N ASN A 525 -2.27 -23.57 24.04
CA ASN A 525 -2.15 -25.03 23.89
C ASN A 525 -1.16 -25.72 24.86
N ASN A 526 -0.47 -24.97 25.71
CA ASN A 526 0.54 -25.50 26.64
C ASN A 526 -0.11 -26.37 27.74
N PRO A 527 0.41 -27.56 28.10
CA PRO A 527 -0.21 -28.42 29.12
C PRO A 527 -0.35 -27.77 30.50
N ALA A 528 0.55 -26.86 30.87
CA ALA A 528 0.46 -26.08 32.12
C ALA A 528 -0.72 -25.08 32.11
N THR A 529 -1.16 -24.60 30.94
CA THR A 529 -2.41 -23.85 30.78
C THR A 529 -3.62 -24.77 30.58
N LYS A 530 -3.43 -26.00 30.08
CA LYS A 530 -4.49 -27.03 29.97
C LYS A 530 -4.87 -27.70 31.29
N GLU A 531 -3.95 -27.86 32.25
CA GLU A 531 -4.28 -28.33 33.61
C GLU A 531 -5.06 -27.28 34.41
N ALA A 532 -4.97 -26.00 34.03
CA ALA A 532 -5.87 -24.95 34.51
C ALA A 532 -7.18 -24.85 33.70
N SER A 533 -7.34 -25.61 32.60
CA SER A 533 -8.47 -25.49 31.69
C SER A 533 -9.19 -26.82 31.39
N SER A 534 -9.12 -27.80 32.30
CA SER A 534 -9.95 -29.02 32.23
C SER A 534 -11.13 -28.95 33.21
N GLU A 535 -12.15 -28.16 32.86
CA GLU A 535 -13.54 -28.45 33.21
C GLU A 535 -14.41 -28.33 31.96
N ALA A 536 -15.45 -29.17 31.91
CA ALA A 536 -16.24 -29.54 30.75
C ALA A 536 -17.20 -28.42 30.25
N PRO A 537 -18.11 -28.76 29.30
CA PRO A 537 -18.35 -28.02 28.06
C PRO A 537 -18.68 -26.55 28.30
N LYS A 538 -18.12 -25.63 27.47
CA LYS A 538 -18.30 -24.15 27.52
C LYS A 538 -19.49 -23.76 28.39
N ALA A 539 -19.22 -23.61 29.69
CA ALA A 539 -20.17 -23.01 30.58
C ALA A 539 -20.37 -21.62 29.99
N VAL A 540 -21.60 -21.34 29.55
CA VAL A 540 -22.13 -19.98 29.54
C VAL A 540 -21.62 -19.36 30.84
N LYS A 541 -20.69 -18.38 30.78
CA LYS A 541 -20.22 -17.63 31.96
C LYS A 541 -21.49 -17.38 32.76
N LYS A 542 -21.61 -17.97 33.95
CA LYS A 542 -22.88 -18.04 34.66
C LYS A 542 -23.30 -16.59 34.95
N VAL A 543 -24.27 -16.12 34.18
CA VAL A 543 -24.81 -14.77 34.26
C VAL A 543 -25.56 -14.70 35.58
N SER A 544 -24.99 -14.01 36.58
CA SER A 544 -25.70 -13.72 37.82
C SER A 544 -26.42 -12.37 37.74
N GLY A 545 -26.15 -11.56 36.70
CA GLY A 545 -26.65 -10.20 36.54
C GLY A 545 -27.52 -9.97 35.29
N LYS A 546 -27.77 -8.69 34.99
CA LYS A 546 -28.51 -8.22 33.82
C LYS A 546 -27.54 -7.98 32.67
N LYS A 547 -27.90 -8.44 31.47
CA LYS A 547 -27.06 -8.35 30.26
C LYS A 547 -27.24 -7.01 29.55
N ILE A 548 -26.13 -6.45 29.08
CA ILE A 548 -26.13 -5.35 28.12
C ILE A 548 -25.73 -5.90 26.76
N THR A 549 -26.54 -5.61 25.76
CA THR A 549 -26.37 -6.06 24.38
C THR A 549 -26.05 -4.88 23.46
N VAL A 550 -25.44 -5.16 22.31
CA VAL A 550 -25.26 -4.16 21.26
C VAL A 550 -26.50 -4.08 20.37
N PRO A 551 -26.98 -2.89 20.00
CA PRO A 551 -28.22 -2.75 19.20
C PRO A 551 -28.00 -2.99 17.70
N MET A 552 -26.74 -3.11 17.24
CA MET A 552 -26.38 -3.32 15.84
C MET A 552 -25.04 -4.04 15.71
N PRO A 553 -24.75 -4.69 14.56
CA PRO A 553 -23.46 -5.31 14.32
C PRO A 553 -22.37 -4.25 14.21
N GLY A 554 -21.21 -4.50 14.81
CA GLY A 554 -20.09 -3.57 14.81
C GLY A 554 -18.88 -4.10 15.55
N ARG A 555 -17.79 -3.34 15.57
CA ARG A 555 -16.55 -3.67 16.26
C ARG A 555 -16.46 -2.91 17.58
N ILE A 556 -16.22 -3.60 18.69
CA ILE A 556 -15.99 -2.91 19.97
C ILE A 556 -14.63 -2.22 19.90
N LEU A 557 -14.61 -0.89 19.93
CA LEU A 557 -13.36 -0.13 19.91
C LEU A 557 -12.72 -0.08 21.30
N GLN A 558 -13.55 0.17 22.32
CA GLN A 558 -13.08 0.35 23.69
C GLN A 558 -14.24 0.18 24.69
N TYR A 559 -13.96 -0.35 25.88
CA TYR A 559 -14.84 -0.27 27.04
C TYR A 559 -14.51 0.95 27.91
N LEU A 560 -15.53 1.68 28.31
CA LEU A 560 -15.41 2.88 29.17
C LEU A 560 -15.48 2.54 30.66
N VAL A 561 -15.76 1.27 30.99
CA VAL A 561 -15.90 0.75 32.35
C VAL A 561 -15.20 -0.61 32.45
N LYS A 562 -14.67 -0.94 33.63
CA LYS A 562 -14.00 -2.22 33.90
C LYS A 562 -14.79 -3.05 34.92
N PRO A 563 -14.57 -4.38 34.99
CA PRO A 563 -15.15 -5.21 36.04
C PRO A 563 -14.88 -4.66 37.44
N GLY A 564 -15.93 -4.56 38.26
CA GLY A 564 -15.93 -3.93 39.58
C GLY A 564 -16.44 -2.50 39.61
N ASP A 565 -16.48 -1.79 38.48
CA ASP A 565 -16.96 -0.42 38.42
C ASP A 565 -18.47 -0.33 38.67
N LYS A 566 -18.90 0.71 39.39
CA LYS A 566 -20.31 1.05 39.55
C LYS A 566 -20.77 1.84 38.32
N VAL A 567 -21.87 1.40 37.72
CA VAL A 567 -22.47 1.99 36.51
C VAL A 567 -23.87 2.48 36.84
N GLU A 568 -24.22 3.68 36.37
CA GLU A 568 -25.58 4.23 36.45
C GLU A 568 -26.39 3.90 35.20
N LYS A 569 -27.72 3.99 35.31
CA LYS A 569 -28.59 3.83 34.14
C LYS A 569 -28.30 4.97 33.14
N ASP A 570 -28.24 4.61 31.86
CA ASP A 570 -27.94 5.42 30.69
C ASP A 570 -26.48 5.92 30.61
N GLN A 571 -25.59 5.45 31.50
CA GLN A 571 -24.15 5.75 31.45
C GLN A 571 -23.48 5.03 30.26
N PRO A 572 -22.64 5.72 29.46
CA PRO A 572 -21.77 5.10 28.46
C PRO A 572 -20.85 4.04 29.06
N ILE A 573 -20.83 2.85 28.45
CA ILE A 573 -20.04 1.70 28.92
C ILE A 573 -19.09 1.13 27.87
N ALA A 574 -19.34 1.35 26.58
CA ALA A 574 -18.48 0.90 25.48
C ALA A 574 -18.66 1.77 24.24
N ILE A 575 -17.65 1.82 23.37
CA ILE A 575 -17.71 2.44 22.05
C ILE A 575 -17.72 1.33 20.99
N LEU A 576 -18.74 1.34 20.14
CA LEU A 576 -18.94 0.42 19.03
C LEU A 576 -18.75 1.16 17.69
N GLU A 577 -17.79 0.73 16.87
CA GLU A 577 -17.69 1.14 15.48
C GLU A 577 -18.70 0.35 14.64
N ALA A 578 -19.71 1.05 14.12
CA ALA A 578 -20.68 0.48 13.19
C ALA A 578 -20.96 1.49 12.08
N MET A 579 -21.03 1.01 10.83
CA MET A 579 -21.29 1.86 9.66
C MET A 579 -20.31 3.05 9.51
N LYS A 580 -19.02 2.85 9.84
CA LYS A 580 -17.95 3.87 9.79
C LYS A 580 -18.16 5.06 10.76
N MET A 581 -18.97 4.86 11.81
CA MET A 581 -19.20 5.84 12.87
C MET A 581 -19.01 5.18 14.25
N GLU A 582 -18.55 5.98 15.22
CA GLU A 582 -18.46 5.57 16.62
C GLU A 582 -19.82 5.73 17.30
N ASN A 583 -20.32 4.65 17.89
CA ASN A 583 -21.59 4.61 18.60
C ASN A 583 -21.34 4.29 20.07
N SER A 584 -21.78 5.16 20.97
CA SER A 584 -21.70 4.93 22.41
C SER A 584 -22.79 3.95 22.85
N ILE A 585 -22.39 2.83 23.42
CA ILE A 585 -23.29 1.86 24.05
C ILE A 585 -23.47 2.26 25.50
N THR A 586 -24.71 2.46 25.92
CA THR A 586 -25.06 2.85 27.29
C THR A 586 -25.64 1.68 28.08
N SER A 587 -25.47 1.72 29.40
CA SER A 587 -26.09 0.75 30.29
C SER A 587 -27.57 1.05 30.50
N ASN A 588 -28.45 0.07 30.29
CA ASN A 588 -29.87 0.17 30.63
C ASN A 588 -30.18 -0.09 32.12
N TYR A 589 -29.16 -0.35 32.96
CA TYR A 589 -29.31 -0.68 34.38
C TYR A 589 -28.26 0.01 35.27
N ALA A 590 -28.64 0.35 36.49
CA ALA A 590 -27.67 0.72 37.52
C ALA A 590 -27.19 -0.53 38.28
N GLY A 591 -25.88 -0.64 38.53
CA GLY A 591 -25.28 -1.80 39.21
C GLY A 591 -23.75 -1.78 39.16
N TYR A 592 -23.12 -2.94 39.38
CA TYR A 592 -21.67 -3.12 39.27
C TYR A 592 -21.34 -4.03 38.09
N VAL A 593 -20.31 -3.68 37.30
CA VAL A 593 -19.83 -4.51 36.19
C VAL A 593 -19.27 -5.81 36.76
N ASN A 594 -19.92 -6.92 36.47
CA ASN A 594 -19.47 -8.24 36.92
C ASN A 594 -18.38 -8.77 35.98
N SER A 595 -18.62 -8.72 34.68
CA SER A 595 -17.64 -9.14 33.67
C SER A 595 -17.92 -8.55 32.29
N LEU A 596 -16.85 -8.38 31.52
CA LEU A 596 -16.91 -8.15 30.08
C LEU A 596 -17.00 -9.51 29.37
N LEU A 597 -17.89 -9.61 28.39
CA LEU A 597 -18.20 -10.86 27.70
C LEU A 597 -17.53 -10.98 26.33
N VAL A 598 -17.01 -9.86 25.81
CA VAL A 598 -16.39 -9.69 24.49
C VAL A 598 -15.12 -8.83 24.67
N ASP A 599 -14.08 -9.07 23.88
CA ASP A 599 -12.82 -8.33 23.98
C ASP A 599 -12.80 -7.07 23.08
N GLU A 600 -11.97 -6.08 23.42
CA GLU A 600 -11.76 -4.90 22.56
C GLU A 600 -11.13 -5.31 21.22
N GLY A 601 -11.64 -4.73 20.13
CA GLY A 601 -11.27 -5.05 18.77
C GLY A 601 -12.05 -6.20 18.15
N GLU A 602 -12.92 -6.90 18.89
CA GLU A 602 -13.76 -7.99 18.39
C GLU A 602 -15.03 -7.47 17.69
N THR A 603 -15.43 -8.13 16.60
CA THR A 603 -16.66 -7.81 15.85
C THR A 603 -17.83 -8.63 16.37
N VAL A 604 -18.91 -7.95 16.75
CA VAL A 604 -20.13 -8.54 17.34
C VAL A 604 -21.34 -8.33 16.44
N ALA A 605 -22.29 -9.28 16.46
CA ALA A 605 -23.58 -9.14 15.80
C ALA A 605 -24.57 -8.35 16.67
N ALA A 606 -25.66 -7.85 16.07
CA ALA A 606 -26.76 -7.24 16.84
C ALA A 606 -27.28 -8.19 17.93
N ASP A 607 -27.70 -7.62 19.05
CA ASP A 607 -28.20 -8.30 20.26
C ASP A 607 -27.18 -9.20 20.98
N THR A 608 -25.91 -9.17 20.58
CA THR A 608 -24.85 -9.90 21.29
C THR A 608 -24.62 -9.25 22.66
N ALA A 609 -24.61 -10.07 23.72
CA ALA A 609 -24.34 -9.61 25.07
C ALA A 609 -22.84 -9.33 25.25
N ILE A 610 -22.51 -8.08 25.57
CA ILE A 610 -21.12 -7.60 25.69
C ILE A 610 -20.69 -7.40 27.14
N MET A 611 -21.64 -7.29 28.08
CA MET A 611 -21.36 -6.99 29.50
C MET A 611 -22.44 -7.58 30.42
N ASP A 612 -22.02 -8.01 31.61
CA ASP A 612 -22.90 -8.46 32.70
C ASP A 612 -22.85 -7.49 33.89
N ILE A 613 -24.02 -7.04 34.39
CA ILE A 613 -24.14 -6.11 35.52
C ILE A 613 -24.95 -6.73 36.67
N VAL A 614 -24.41 -6.71 37.88
CA VAL A 614 -25.08 -7.19 39.11
C VAL A 614 -25.53 -6.04 40.02
N SER A 615 -26.52 -6.28 40.87
CA SER A 615 -27.07 -5.26 41.77
C SER A 615 -26.21 -4.99 43.02
N GLU A 616 -25.29 -5.88 43.37
CA GLU A 616 -24.42 -5.78 44.55
C GLU A 616 -22.94 -5.99 44.16
N PRO A 617 -21.98 -5.32 44.82
CA PRO A 617 -20.56 -5.45 44.50
C PRO A 617 -20.03 -6.83 44.90
N VAL A 618 -19.46 -7.58 43.95
CA VAL A 618 -18.95 -8.92 44.21
C VAL A 618 -17.58 -8.83 44.89
N THR A 619 -17.50 -9.23 46.15
CA THR A 619 -16.24 -9.41 46.90
C THR A 619 -15.77 -10.87 46.75
N PRO A 620 -14.47 -11.16 46.55
CA PRO A 620 -14.00 -12.55 46.52
C PRO A 620 -14.09 -13.16 47.93
N SER A 621 -14.89 -14.23 48.07
CA SER A 621 -15.07 -14.94 49.34
C SER A 621 -14.02 -16.03 49.53
N ALA A 622 -13.32 -15.99 50.67
CA ALA A 622 -12.52 -17.08 51.21
C ALA A 622 -13.31 -17.79 52.32
N THR A 623 -13.33 -19.13 52.31
CA THR A 623 -13.90 -19.96 53.39
C THR A 623 -12.91 -20.17 54.55
N SER A 624 -13.45 -20.17 55.76
CA SER A 624 -12.85 -20.16 57.11
C SER A 624 -12.30 -21.54 57.57
N THR A 625 -11.27 -21.67 58.42
CA THR A 625 -11.39 -21.59 59.90
C THR A 625 -10.02 -21.72 60.64
N THR A 626 -9.60 -20.61 61.31
CA THR A 626 -9.08 -20.47 62.73
C THR A 626 -7.91 -21.30 63.31
N PRO A 627 -7.27 -20.84 64.44
CA PRO A 627 -6.75 -19.51 64.73
C PRO A 627 -5.32 -19.53 65.36
N ASN A 628 -4.72 -18.34 65.35
CA ASN A 628 -3.72 -17.81 66.28
C ASN A 628 -2.23 -18.20 66.21
N GLU A 629 -1.46 -17.15 65.89
CA GLU A 629 -0.22 -16.72 66.56
C GLU A 629 0.92 -17.74 66.70
N THR A 630 1.89 -17.65 65.80
CA THR A 630 3.17 -16.95 66.04
C THR A 630 4.12 -17.18 64.87
N ALA A 631 4.54 -16.11 64.18
CA ALA A 631 5.90 -15.97 63.65
C ALA A 631 6.04 -14.62 62.92
N LYS A 632 6.82 -13.73 63.53
CA LYS A 632 7.42 -12.55 62.91
C LYS A 632 8.37 -12.98 61.77
N ALA A 633 8.32 -12.31 60.62
CA ALA A 633 9.39 -11.43 60.13
C ALA A 633 9.10 -10.87 58.73
N ALA A 634 9.47 -9.60 58.54
CA ALA A 634 9.65 -8.85 57.29
C ALA A 634 8.40 -8.32 56.53
N GLN A 635 7.78 -7.27 57.09
CA GLN A 635 6.98 -6.28 56.34
C GLN A 635 7.89 -5.26 55.65
N LYS A 636 7.64 -4.97 54.36
CA LYS A 636 8.09 -3.75 53.67
C LYS A 636 6.84 -2.90 53.40
N ALA A 637 6.76 -1.73 54.02
CA ALA A 637 5.57 -0.88 54.05
C ALA A 637 5.39 -0.04 52.78
N THR A 638 4.21 -0.07 52.18
CA THR A 638 3.70 0.92 51.21
C THR A 638 3.07 2.09 51.99
N ARG A 639 3.47 3.33 51.67
CA ARG A 639 2.96 4.58 52.29
C ARG A 639 1.88 5.22 51.39
N PRO A 640 0.90 5.96 51.95
CA PRO A 640 -0.18 6.57 51.17
C PRO A 640 0.31 7.80 50.38
N ALA A 641 -0.01 7.86 49.09
CA ALA A 641 0.25 9.03 48.23
C ALA A 641 -0.99 9.95 48.20
N LYS A 642 -0.78 11.28 48.23
CA LYS A 642 -1.83 12.30 48.10
C LYS A 642 -1.98 12.69 46.62
N SER A 643 -3.19 12.77 46.09
CA SER A 643 -3.43 13.08 44.67
C SER A 643 -3.88 14.52 44.47
N ILE A 644 -3.40 15.17 43.40
CA ILE A 644 -3.85 16.49 42.93
C ILE A 644 -4.84 16.27 41.79
N THR A 645 -6.00 16.91 41.88
CA THR A 645 -7.09 16.80 40.92
C THR A 645 -7.32 18.11 40.16
N VAL A 646 -8.01 18.02 39.02
CA VAL A 646 -8.46 19.21 38.27
C VAL A 646 -9.86 19.65 38.72
N PRO A 647 -10.13 20.95 38.93
CA PRO A 647 -11.41 21.41 39.48
C PRO A 647 -12.54 21.49 38.43
N MET A 648 -12.22 21.34 37.14
CA MET A 648 -13.17 21.43 36.04
C MET A 648 -12.69 20.59 34.85
N PRO A 649 -13.59 20.18 33.93
CA PRO A 649 -13.20 19.44 32.75
C PRO A 649 -12.37 20.32 31.81
N GLY A 650 -11.30 19.75 31.24
CA GLY A 650 -10.41 20.48 30.36
C GLY A 650 -9.29 19.61 29.80
N LYS A 651 -8.48 20.17 28.92
CA LYS A 651 -7.31 19.50 28.34
C LYS A 651 -6.06 19.89 29.13
N VAL A 652 -5.31 18.91 29.64
CA VAL A 652 -4.02 19.19 30.30
C VAL A 652 -3.03 19.59 29.22
N LEU A 653 -2.66 20.86 29.14
CA LEU A 653 -1.75 21.36 28.10
C LEU A 653 -0.30 21.03 28.41
N GLN A 654 0.09 21.19 29.68
CA GLN A 654 1.46 21.03 30.11
C GLN A 654 1.56 20.85 31.64
N TYR A 655 2.50 20.04 32.13
CA TYR A 655 2.93 20.05 33.52
C TYR A 655 4.10 21.01 33.74
N LEU A 656 4.03 21.78 34.81
CA LEU A 656 5.07 22.74 35.22
C LEU A 656 6.11 22.10 36.16
N VAL A 657 5.89 20.85 36.56
CA VAL A 657 6.73 20.07 37.48
C VAL A 657 6.94 18.66 36.94
N LYS A 658 8.07 18.04 37.30
CA LYS A 658 8.43 16.69 36.86
C LYS A 658 8.44 15.71 38.04
N GLN A 659 8.38 14.41 37.73
CA GLN A 659 8.51 13.37 38.75
C GLN A 659 9.82 13.52 39.53
N GLY A 660 9.72 13.53 40.86
CA GLY A 660 10.84 13.77 41.78
C GLY A 660 10.97 15.21 42.26
N ASP A 661 10.32 16.19 41.62
CA ASP A 661 10.42 17.59 42.01
C ASP A 661 9.74 17.85 43.37
N LYS A 662 10.34 18.75 44.15
CA LYS A 662 9.73 19.25 45.39
C LYS A 662 8.76 20.38 45.05
N ILE A 663 7.53 20.28 45.54
CA ILE A 663 6.47 21.27 45.35
C ILE A 663 6.00 21.85 46.69
N GLU A 664 5.68 23.14 46.71
CA GLU A 664 5.09 23.84 47.85
C GLU A 664 3.56 23.89 47.73
N LYS A 665 2.89 24.14 48.86
CA LYS A 665 1.44 24.35 48.86
C LYS A 665 1.13 25.64 48.07
N ASP A 666 0.08 25.58 47.27
CA ASP A 666 -0.43 26.61 46.36
C ASP A 666 0.49 26.91 45.16
N GLN A 667 1.57 26.12 44.95
CA GLN A 667 2.43 26.24 43.77
C GLN A 667 1.73 25.73 42.50
N PRO A 668 1.79 26.46 41.38
CA PRO A 668 1.39 25.96 40.05
C PRO A 668 2.12 24.68 39.63
N VAL A 669 1.37 23.65 39.24
CA VAL A 669 1.90 22.34 38.85
C VAL A 669 1.48 21.89 37.45
N ALA A 670 0.39 22.40 36.89
CA ALA A 670 -0.04 22.12 35.52
C ALA A 670 -0.85 23.27 34.92
N ILE A 671 -0.96 23.33 33.59
CA ILE A 671 -1.85 24.23 32.84
C ILE A 671 -2.97 23.40 32.21
N LEU A 672 -4.21 23.79 32.48
CA LEU A 672 -5.43 23.17 31.97
C LEU A 672 -6.17 24.15 31.06
N GLU A 673 -6.40 23.78 29.81
CA GLU A 673 -7.30 24.52 28.93
C GLU A 673 -8.75 24.09 29.17
N ALA A 674 -9.59 25.02 29.63
CA ALA A 674 -11.02 24.81 29.76
C ALA A 674 -11.77 26.01 29.19
N MET A 675 -12.78 25.76 28.35
CA MET A 675 -13.56 26.82 27.68
C MET A 675 -12.72 27.86 26.92
N LYS A 676 -11.63 27.42 26.26
CA LYS A 676 -10.66 28.28 25.53
C LYS A 676 -9.88 29.26 26.42
N MET A 677 -9.86 29.04 27.73
CA MET A 677 -9.02 29.79 28.68
C MET A 677 -8.04 28.83 29.36
N GLU A 678 -6.79 29.29 29.52
CA GLU A 678 -5.77 28.58 30.27
C GLU A 678 -5.94 28.82 31.78
N ASN A 679 -6.08 27.73 32.54
CA ASN A 679 -6.22 27.74 33.98
C ASN A 679 -5.01 27.05 34.61
N SER A 680 -4.33 27.72 35.53
CA SER A 680 -3.23 27.12 36.27
C SER A 680 -3.75 26.25 37.42
N ILE A 681 -3.37 24.98 37.43
CA ILE A 681 -3.68 24.05 38.51
C ILE A 681 -2.58 24.16 39.57
N THR A 682 -2.96 24.48 40.80
CA THR A 682 -2.04 24.61 41.93
C THR A 682 -2.10 23.39 42.85
N SER A 683 -1.00 23.12 43.55
CA SER A 683 -0.93 22.00 44.50
C SER A 683 -1.55 22.36 45.84
N ASN A 684 -2.49 21.55 46.33
CA ASN A 684 -3.05 21.71 47.68
C ASN A 684 -2.12 21.21 48.81
N TYR A 685 -0.97 20.63 48.45
CA TYR A 685 -0.05 19.95 49.35
C TYR A 685 1.41 20.33 49.09
N ALA A 686 2.23 20.40 50.14
CA ALA A 686 3.68 20.44 49.99
C ALA A 686 4.24 19.01 50.03
N GLY A 687 5.18 18.66 49.14
CA GLY A 687 5.75 17.32 49.04
C GLY A 687 6.61 17.11 47.80
N TYR A 688 6.80 15.86 47.39
CA TYR A 688 7.56 15.47 46.20
C TYR A 688 6.64 14.79 45.19
N VAL A 689 6.78 15.12 43.91
CA VAL A 689 6.00 14.50 42.83
C VAL A 689 6.40 13.03 42.70
N ASN A 690 5.44 12.13 42.94
CA ASN A 690 5.65 10.69 42.85
C ASN A 690 5.38 10.13 41.45
N SER A 691 4.36 10.63 40.76
CA SER A 691 3.97 10.20 39.41
C SER A 691 2.99 11.18 38.78
N LEU A 692 3.11 11.42 37.47
CA LEU A 692 2.07 12.06 36.65
C LEU A 692 1.13 10.96 36.13
N ILE A 693 -0.18 11.14 36.27
CA ILE A 693 -1.19 10.09 36.00
C ILE A 693 -1.77 10.24 34.59
N VAL A 694 -1.78 11.46 34.06
CA VAL A 694 -2.43 11.86 32.81
C VAL A 694 -1.38 12.47 31.90
N GLU A 695 -1.41 12.17 30.59
CA GLU A 695 -0.43 12.67 29.62
C GLU A 695 -0.72 14.11 29.15
N GLU A 696 0.31 14.84 28.73
CA GLU A 696 0.12 16.18 28.13
C GLU A 696 -0.66 16.04 26.81
N GLY A 697 -1.75 16.80 26.69
CA GLY A 697 -2.68 16.72 25.58
C GLY A 697 -3.93 15.89 25.85
N GLU A 698 -4.01 15.18 26.97
CA GLU A 698 -5.18 14.38 27.34
C GLU A 698 -6.31 15.24 27.94
N THR A 699 -7.57 14.89 27.63
CA THR A 699 -8.75 15.59 28.14
C THR A 699 -9.28 14.89 29.39
N VAL A 700 -9.41 15.64 30.47
CA VAL A 700 -9.80 15.12 31.79
C VAL A 700 -11.12 15.73 32.26
N ALA A 701 -11.91 14.95 33.00
CA ALA A 701 -13.12 15.44 33.67
C ALA A 701 -12.78 16.15 34.99
N ALA A 702 -13.72 16.92 35.54
CA ALA A 702 -13.59 17.49 36.87
C ALA A 702 -13.27 16.39 37.92
N ASP A 703 -12.48 16.76 38.93
CA ASP A 703 -11.99 15.94 40.03
C ASP A 703 -11.10 14.75 39.63
N THR A 704 -10.69 14.66 38.35
CA THR A 704 -9.72 13.64 37.90
C THR A 704 -8.35 13.92 38.49
N ALA A 705 -7.71 12.89 39.08
CA ALA A 705 -6.36 12.98 39.60
C ALA A 705 -5.34 13.01 38.45
N ILE A 706 -4.57 14.09 38.37
CA ILE A 706 -3.55 14.27 37.33
C ILE A 706 -2.13 13.98 37.84
N MET A 707 -1.90 14.05 39.15
CA MET A 707 -0.57 13.84 39.75
C MET A 707 -0.66 13.30 41.18
N ASN A 708 0.31 12.46 41.58
CA ASN A 708 0.49 12.00 42.95
C ASN A 708 1.69 12.66 43.62
N VAL A 709 1.55 12.97 44.90
CA VAL A 709 2.54 13.65 45.75
C VAL A 709 2.75 12.85 47.04
N VAL A 710 4.01 12.76 47.48
CA VAL A 710 4.39 12.08 48.72
C VAL A 710 5.19 13.01 49.64
N ASP A 711 5.14 12.77 50.94
CA ASP A 711 5.73 13.69 51.94
C ASP A 711 7.27 13.62 52.04
N GLN A 712 7.92 12.69 51.33
CA GLN A 712 9.37 12.42 51.38
C GLN A 712 9.90 12.09 49.96
N PRO A 713 11.15 12.44 49.61
CA PRO A 713 11.69 12.16 48.28
C PRO A 713 11.79 10.66 48.02
N VAL A 714 11.32 10.20 46.86
CA VAL A 714 11.42 8.81 46.43
C VAL A 714 12.82 8.58 45.83
N SER A 715 13.64 7.72 46.44
CA SER A 715 14.95 7.34 45.89
C SER A 715 14.80 6.38 44.70
N PRO A 716 15.51 6.57 43.58
CA PRO A 716 15.44 5.66 42.44
C PRO A 716 16.12 4.32 42.77
N ALA A 717 15.46 3.20 42.41
CA ALA A 717 16.10 1.89 42.40
C ALA A 717 17.09 1.81 41.23
N THR A 718 18.31 1.40 41.55
CA THR A 718 19.48 1.20 40.69
C THR A 718 19.19 0.39 39.43
N SER A 719 19.24 1.05 38.26
CA SER A 719 19.69 0.44 37.01
C SER A 719 21.18 0.74 36.84
N THR A 720 21.94 -0.28 36.43
CA THR A 720 23.37 -0.18 36.17
C THR A 720 23.64 0.89 35.11
N GLU A 721 24.32 1.95 35.54
CA GLU A 721 24.83 3.04 34.73
C GLU A 721 25.84 2.50 33.71
N LYS A 722 25.35 2.24 32.49
CA LYS A 722 26.21 2.28 31.31
C LYS A 722 26.32 3.76 30.97
N ALA A 723 27.49 4.35 31.21
CA ALA A 723 27.76 5.77 31.05
C ALA A 723 27.06 6.35 29.82
N ALA A 724 26.07 7.22 30.08
CA ALA A 724 25.44 8.01 29.05
C ALA A 724 26.50 8.94 28.43
N PRO A 725 26.52 9.12 27.10
CA PRO A 725 27.30 10.20 26.53
C PRO A 725 26.78 11.51 27.14
N LYS A 726 27.70 12.32 27.67
CA LYS A 726 27.46 13.69 28.15
C LYS A 726 26.37 14.36 27.31
N ALA A 727 25.27 14.78 27.94
CA ALA A 727 24.30 15.66 27.30
C ALA A 727 25.06 16.89 26.77
N ALA A 728 25.02 17.09 25.45
CA ALA A 728 25.59 18.26 24.82
C ALA A 728 24.90 19.51 25.41
N PRO A 729 25.63 20.60 25.67
CA PRO A 729 25.04 21.82 26.18
C PRO A 729 23.95 22.31 25.21
N LYS A 730 22.73 22.58 25.70
CA LYS A 730 21.71 23.31 24.94
C LYS A 730 22.35 24.61 24.45
N ALA A 731 22.47 24.76 23.14
CA ALA A 731 23.07 25.95 22.56
C ALA A 731 22.17 27.16 22.89
N THR A 732 22.75 28.22 23.46
CA THR A 732 22.02 29.43 23.84
C THR A 732 22.20 30.48 22.74
N GLY A 733 21.12 30.82 22.02
CA GLY A 733 21.15 31.80 20.94
C GLY A 733 19.81 31.86 20.19
N PRO A 734 19.65 32.80 19.24
CA PRO A 734 18.45 32.87 18.40
C PRO A 734 18.30 31.57 17.58
N THR A 735 17.14 30.95 17.66
CA THR A 735 16.84 29.71 16.95
C THR A 735 16.16 29.99 15.62
N LYS A 736 16.46 29.16 14.62
CA LYS A 736 15.79 29.18 13.32
C LYS A 736 15.20 27.80 13.04
N ALA A 737 13.93 27.78 12.67
CA ALA A 737 13.17 26.55 12.44
C ALA A 737 13.51 25.93 11.07
N VAL A 738 13.57 24.60 11.05
CA VAL A 738 13.44 23.80 9.82
C VAL A 738 12.01 23.28 9.77
N THR A 739 11.33 23.50 8.65
CA THR A 739 9.94 23.11 8.41
C THR A 739 9.83 22.11 7.27
N VAL A 740 8.72 21.39 7.20
CA VAL A 740 8.41 20.51 6.06
C VAL A 740 7.64 21.29 4.97
N PRO A 741 7.98 21.15 3.68
CA PRO A 741 7.33 21.92 2.61
C PRO A 741 5.96 21.37 2.21
N MET A 742 5.63 20.16 2.67
CA MET A 742 4.41 19.42 2.32
C MET A 742 3.97 18.50 3.47
N PRO A 743 2.68 18.14 3.54
CA PRO A 743 2.19 17.17 4.50
C PRO A 743 2.74 15.76 4.21
N GLY A 744 3.02 14.99 5.25
CA GLY A 744 3.55 13.64 5.10
C GLY A 744 3.78 12.94 6.45
N LYS A 745 4.38 11.75 6.39
CA LYS A 745 4.73 10.94 7.57
C LYS A 745 6.25 10.92 7.78
N ILE A 746 6.72 11.18 9.00
CA ILE A 746 8.15 11.11 9.33
C ILE A 746 8.62 9.65 9.26
N LEU A 747 9.57 9.36 8.39
CA LEU A 747 10.16 8.03 8.23
C LEU A 747 11.43 7.86 9.05
N ASP A 748 12.24 8.92 9.13
CA ASP A 748 13.53 8.88 9.79
C ASP A 748 13.99 10.27 10.19
N ILE A 749 14.80 10.33 11.25
CA ILE A 749 15.39 11.56 11.78
C ILE A 749 16.91 11.35 11.82
N GLN A 750 17.62 12.10 10.97
CA GLN A 750 19.04 11.89 10.65
C GLN A 750 19.99 12.61 11.61
N VAL A 751 19.45 13.42 12.52
CA VAL A 751 20.21 14.22 13.48
C VAL A 751 19.63 14.10 14.88
N LYS A 752 20.43 14.44 15.88
CA LYS A 752 20.03 14.44 17.29
C LYS A 752 20.39 15.78 17.94
N PRO A 753 19.75 16.15 19.06
CA PRO A 753 20.06 17.40 19.75
C PRO A 753 21.55 17.50 20.10
N GLY A 754 22.16 18.63 19.79
CA GLY A 754 23.59 18.89 19.93
C GLY A 754 24.44 18.59 18.70
N ASP A 755 23.91 17.94 17.66
CA ASP A 755 24.65 17.73 16.41
C ASP A 755 24.87 19.06 15.67
N GLN A 756 26.04 19.23 15.04
CA GLN A 756 26.25 20.31 14.08
C GLN A 756 25.65 19.93 12.73
N VAL A 757 24.88 20.87 12.17
CA VAL A 757 24.23 20.74 10.88
C VAL A 757 24.82 21.79 9.94
N ASN A 758 25.33 21.34 8.80
CA ASN A 758 25.77 22.23 7.73
C ASN A 758 24.58 22.68 6.88
N LYS A 759 24.71 23.85 6.23
CA LYS A 759 23.74 24.25 5.21
C LYS A 759 23.67 23.17 4.12
N GLY A 760 22.46 22.73 3.78
CA GLY A 760 22.17 21.66 2.83
C GLY A 760 22.22 20.24 3.42
N GLN A 761 22.57 20.07 4.69
CA GLN A 761 22.56 18.74 5.32
C GLN A 761 21.13 18.26 5.57
N VAL A 762 20.86 17.01 5.19
CA VAL A 762 19.58 16.33 5.43
C VAL A 762 19.41 16.06 6.92
N VAL A 763 18.25 16.41 7.45
CA VAL A 763 17.92 16.28 8.87
C VAL A 763 16.75 15.35 9.14
N VAL A 764 15.79 15.24 8.22
CA VAL A 764 14.57 14.43 8.35
C VAL A 764 14.23 13.81 7.00
N ILE A 765 13.75 12.57 7.00
CA ILE A 765 13.16 11.91 5.82
C ILE A 765 11.64 11.82 6.03
N LEU A 766 10.90 12.36 5.08
CA LEU A 766 9.43 12.43 5.08
C LEU A 766 8.86 11.55 3.95
N GLU A 767 7.89 10.68 4.25
CA GLU A 767 7.04 10.04 3.24
C GLU A 767 5.90 10.98 2.87
N ALA A 768 5.86 11.40 1.62
CA ALA A 768 4.71 12.11 1.05
C ALA A 768 4.41 11.53 -0.33
N MET A 769 3.13 11.29 -0.63
CA MET A 769 2.71 10.68 -1.90
C MET A 769 3.37 9.32 -2.21
N LYS A 770 3.71 8.53 -1.17
CA LYS A 770 4.46 7.25 -1.25
C LYS A 770 5.92 7.40 -1.71
N MET A 771 6.45 8.61 -1.65
CA MET A 771 7.81 8.96 -2.06
C MET A 771 8.55 9.54 -0.87
N GLU A 772 9.85 9.33 -0.83
CA GLU A 772 10.70 9.85 0.23
C GLU A 772 11.20 11.24 -0.16
N ASN A 773 11.09 12.19 0.77
CA ASN A 773 11.57 13.55 0.61
C ASN A 773 12.59 13.83 1.72
N SER A 774 13.81 14.12 1.33
CA SER A 774 14.87 14.53 2.26
C SER A 774 14.72 16.01 2.60
N ILE A 775 14.46 16.31 3.86
CA ILE A 775 14.35 17.68 4.35
C ILE A 775 15.74 18.13 4.78
N SER A 776 16.30 19.11 4.07
CA SER A 776 17.61 19.71 4.38
C SER A 776 17.48 21.03 5.11
N SER A 777 18.47 21.38 5.93
CA SER A 777 18.54 22.71 6.54
C SER A 777 19.08 23.76 5.57
N ASP A 778 18.38 24.88 5.38
CA ASP A 778 18.85 26.01 4.55
C ASP A 778 19.96 26.86 5.19
N PHE A 779 20.37 26.52 6.41
CA PHE A 779 21.35 27.26 7.20
C PHE A 779 22.16 26.32 8.09
N ALA A 780 23.39 26.72 8.40
CA ALA A 780 24.22 26.01 9.35
C ALA A 780 23.82 26.36 10.79
N GLY A 781 24.01 25.42 11.72
CA GLY A 781 23.74 25.63 13.14
C GLY A 781 23.88 24.36 13.96
N THR A 782 23.63 24.46 15.26
CA THR A 782 23.60 23.29 16.16
C THR A 782 22.15 22.92 16.46
N VAL A 783 21.78 21.64 16.33
CA VAL A 783 20.43 21.17 16.65
C VAL A 783 20.12 21.47 18.11
N ASN A 784 19.09 22.26 18.36
CA ASN A 784 18.64 22.58 19.71
C ASN A 784 17.55 21.61 20.16
N GLU A 785 16.48 21.51 19.38
CA GLU A 785 15.34 20.64 19.69
C GLU A 785 14.70 20.08 18.41
N ILE A 786 14.16 18.87 18.54
CA ILE A 786 13.43 18.15 17.49
C ILE A 786 11.99 17.99 18.01
N PHE A 787 11.02 18.40 17.21
CA PHE A 787 9.60 18.54 17.60
C PHE A 787 8.71 17.40 17.07
N VAL A 788 9.31 16.40 16.43
CA VAL A 788 8.60 15.30 15.78
C VAL A 788 9.30 13.97 16.06
N GLU A 789 8.54 12.89 16.02
CA GLU A 789 9.03 11.53 16.16
C GLU A 789 8.86 10.72 14.86
N VAL A 790 9.65 9.65 14.73
CA VAL A 790 9.47 8.71 13.62
C VAL A 790 8.10 8.05 13.72
N GLY A 791 7.29 8.20 12.68
CA GLY A 791 5.91 7.75 12.65
C GLY A 791 4.89 8.89 12.63
N ASP A 792 5.26 10.10 13.05
CA ASP A 792 4.36 11.24 13.12
C ASP A 792 3.84 11.64 11.73
N THR A 793 2.57 12.05 11.68
CA THR A 793 1.99 12.69 10.49
C THR A 793 1.98 14.20 10.69
N VAL A 794 2.65 14.92 9.79
CA VAL A 794 2.85 16.37 9.86
C VAL A 794 2.15 17.09 8.72
N ALA A 795 1.69 18.32 8.96
CA ALA A 795 1.14 19.19 7.94
C ALA A 795 2.25 19.98 7.22
N ALA A 796 1.95 20.62 6.09
CA ALA A 796 2.86 21.57 5.47
C ALA A 796 3.24 22.69 6.45
N ASP A 797 4.47 23.17 6.33
CA ASP A 797 5.10 24.22 7.15
C ASP A 797 5.23 23.87 8.65
N THR A 798 4.96 22.62 9.03
CA THR A 798 5.19 22.14 10.41
C THR A 798 6.66 22.22 10.74
N LYS A 799 6.99 22.82 11.88
CA LYS A 799 8.35 22.87 12.45
C LYS A 799 8.76 21.46 12.88
N VAL A 800 9.81 20.93 12.28
CA VAL A 800 10.35 19.59 12.63
C VAL A 800 11.52 19.67 13.59
N LEU A 801 12.37 20.70 13.48
CA LEU A 801 13.45 20.97 14.41
C LEU A 801 13.81 22.45 14.42
N ASP A 802 14.63 22.88 15.37
CA ASP A 802 15.33 24.16 15.30
C ASP A 802 16.83 24.05 15.50
N LEU A 803 17.55 24.95 14.83
CA LEU A 803 18.98 25.11 15.00
C LEU A 803 19.28 26.44 15.67
N VAL A 804 20.23 26.44 16.58
CA VAL A 804 20.84 27.67 17.12
C VAL A 804 21.91 28.11 16.14
N GLN A 805 21.84 29.36 15.69
CA GLN A 805 22.84 29.94 14.82
C GLN A 805 24.18 30.04 15.57
N GLY A 806 25.23 29.50 14.95
CA GLY A 806 26.61 29.57 15.43
C GLY A 806 27.34 30.82 14.96
#